data_AF-A0AAU3TF76-F1
#
_entry.id   AF-A0AAU3TF76-F1
#
_cell.length_a   1.000
_cell.length_b   1.000
_cell.length_c   1.000
_cell.angle_alpha   90.00
_cell.angle_beta   90.00
_cell.angle_gamma   90.00
#
_symmetry.space_group_name_H-M   'P 1'
#
loop_
_entity.id
_entity.type
_entity.pdbx_description
1 polymer ?
#
loop_
_entity_poly.entity_id
_entity_poly.type
_entity_poly.pdbx_seq_one_letter_code
_entity_poly.pdbx_strand_id
1 'polypeptide(L)'
;MNPILEAVREGRTDQLPGLLKPLTAPERQELLARLALLRAEIRGWDWSRWRERDRIRSALLVAGAGCHTGATAAADWIGAHDLREGQEFPTGPLLDLLADRDPGWLGELAHHLAENTATAEADYPLVRELVRIADCPVPTTDAFVHGWVRSIFTMDRARSTHSPLSIVLRQDPYARELVPLLFTTAESPEALHWCSDPTAPNHWPSELAALAQEGIVERRVLVDGCVARLRRGGRQNQLKFFLAMLTRLELTPTEERERTADWIELAAEAPSPLAGHAQQVLVRLADAGGLPAQRLAQMSGAVLRRPEKKLVRAQLGLLGQALRRDPATRHTLLPAVAVAFGHEDTTLQERALGLAVRYLPPADRELRRELALRAEALRPLHRRAAAELLGSTASPAAGACAEPAYAEVLPPAPVPRRLASGPPTLAGTVALVAASVTAGEPTAAVFESALDGLVRHAHHDRAALAEALRAALGGLRWHPGGGRPVDPGQLTGLELVVAAVLDRVRAPDLLPGRTAHGDGCRPDCVHAALSAVTAARLAEAAHRVLTDPLPFLLATPTWETGSLEPEELVVRLAAYRRLGTGPGPADFAQALLRVRRSPGAVPAAAALGTPEGDRLAAWLAGAGEPPAVRRRVTDPFPDPLRVPSPDRAPFTAPFTTPLTGPAAAPDPQSGPRRWDRPPRAAAPRRIVLETAERCVVREEFPAAFRGLGRAHTESARGCSPSCAGGLVQQSVLPEDREMQAAWLLPEVTAGATAREGGAGAPLPRLAELGGPAGPALHLTVATGLGARHAEDRHAAVDALLLLAARGELDAPRVGRDLAELLALGTVKPNRLAEAARTAAATGAYATTWAVLAQALTPLLAAGGAAVRGTGELLAVAADCVERCGACGPAPAGLAEAAARSGSSQLVRQARRLRAALTASS
;
A
#
# COMPACT_ATOMS: atom_id res chain seq x y z
N MET A 1 -11.09 16.67 53.04
CA MET A 1 -10.74 16.15 51.70
C MET A 1 -12.00 16.22 50.84
N ASN A 2 -11.92 16.72 49.60
CA ASN A 2 -13.09 16.79 48.71
C ASN A 2 -13.25 15.42 48.02
N PRO A 3 -14.38 14.70 48.22
CA PRO A 3 -14.58 13.34 47.70
C PRO A 3 -14.51 13.26 46.17
N ILE A 4 -14.80 14.36 45.47
CA ILE A 4 -14.71 14.42 44.01
C ILE A 4 -13.25 14.44 43.54
N LEU A 5 -12.38 15.20 44.21
CA LEU A 5 -10.95 15.23 43.86
C LEU A 5 -10.26 13.88 44.14
N GLU A 6 -10.74 13.15 45.15
CA GLU A 6 -10.30 11.79 45.45
C GLU A 6 -10.75 10.80 44.36
N ALA A 7 -12.03 10.84 43.97
CA ALA A 7 -12.53 10.05 42.85
C ALA A 7 -11.79 10.35 41.53
N VAL A 8 -11.47 11.62 41.25
CA VAL A 8 -10.65 12.02 40.10
C VAL A 8 -9.24 11.44 40.19
N ARG A 9 -8.57 11.56 41.35
CA ARG A 9 -7.21 11.05 41.57
C ARG A 9 -7.12 9.52 41.47
N GLU A 10 -8.21 8.83 41.75
CA GLU A 10 -8.31 7.37 41.64
C GLU A 10 -8.79 6.89 40.27
N GLY A 11 -9.25 7.78 39.38
CA GLY A 11 -9.74 7.43 38.05
C GLY A 11 -11.14 6.83 38.03
N ARG A 12 -11.94 7.02 39.09
CA ARG A 12 -13.29 6.47 39.23
C ARG A 12 -14.31 7.29 38.44
N THR A 13 -14.28 7.18 37.12
CA THR A 13 -15.12 7.95 36.17
C THR A 13 -16.62 7.72 36.36
N ASP A 14 -16.99 6.50 36.74
CA ASP A 14 -18.37 6.03 36.99
C ASP A 14 -19.03 6.70 38.19
N GLN A 15 -18.26 7.16 39.18
CA GLN A 15 -18.78 7.77 40.41
C GLN A 15 -18.97 9.28 40.30
N LEU A 16 -18.35 9.92 39.30
CA LEU A 16 -18.35 11.37 39.15
C LEU A 16 -19.73 11.97 38.88
N PRO A 17 -20.60 11.40 38.02
CA PRO A 17 -21.93 11.95 37.79
C PRO A 17 -22.74 12.12 39.08
N GLY A 18 -22.78 11.10 39.94
CA GLY A 18 -23.50 11.13 41.21
C GLY A 18 -22.96 12.15 42.21
N LEU A 19 -21.65 12.44 42.18
CA LEU A 19 -21.02 13.42 43.07
C LEU A 19 -21.12 14.87 42.56
N LEU A 20 -21.19 15.08 41.25
CA LEU A 20 -21.18 16.41 40.63
C LEU A 20 -22.58 17.01 40.41
N LYS A 21 -23.61 16.17 40.20
CA LYS A 21 -24.99 16.62 39.98
C LYS A 21 -25.55 17.49 41.12
N PRO A 22 -25.35 17.16 42.41
CA PRO A 22 -25.89 17.95 43.52
C PRO A 22 -25.24 19.33 43.73
N LEU A 23 -24.09 19.60 43.08
CA LEU A 23 -23.34 20.84 43.30
C LEU A 23 -24.03 22.06 42.69
N THR A 24 -24.01 23.16 43.42
CA THR A 24 -24.42 24.49 42.99
C THR A 24 -23.40 25.12 42.03
N ALA A 25 -23.79 26.16 41.28
CA ALA A 25 -22.90 26.84 40.35
C ALA A 25 -21.63 27.44 41.03
N PRO A 26 -21.71 28.07 42.22
CA PRO A 26 -20.50 28.52 42.94
C PRO A 26 -19.57 27.37 43.33
N GLU A 27 -20.12 26.24 43.79
CA GLU A 27 -19.34 25.05 44.16
C GLU A 27 -18.65 24.42 42.95
N ARG A 28 -19.32 24.38 41.79
CA ARG A 28 -18.72 23.94 40.51
C ARG A 28 -17.59 24.86 40.08
N GLN A 29 -17.73 26.18 40.27
CA GLN A 29 -16.67 27.14 39.95
C GLN A 29 -15.45 26.99 40.86
N GLU A 30 -15.66 26.78 42.17
CA GLU A 30 -14.57 26.50 43.11
C GLU A 30 -13.87 25.17 42.77
N LEU A 31 -14.64 24.13 42.45
CA LEU A 31 -14.09 22.84 42.05
C LEU A 31 -13.33 22.93 40.73
N LEU A 32 -13.82 23.68 39.74
CA LEU A 32 -13.13 23.90 38.47
C LEU A 32 -11.75 24.53 38.67
N ALA A 33 -11.62 25.52 39.58
CA ALA A 33 -10.32 26.10 39.90
C ALA A 33 -9.35 25.05 40.46
N ARG A 34 -9.85 24.14 41.31
CA ARG A 34 -9.04 23.03 41.86
C ARG A 34 -8.71 21.96 40.80
N LEU A 35 -9.61 21.67 39.88
CA LEU A 35 -9.38 20.77 38.74
C LEU A 35 -8.39 21.36 37.73
N ALA A 36 -8.42 22.67 37.50
CA ALA A 36 -7.44 23.37 36.67
C ALA A 36 -6.05 23.33 37.30
N LEU A 37 -5.94 23.50 38.63
CA LEU A 37 -4.70 23.28 39.36
C LEU A 37 -4.22 21.83 39.23
N LEU A 38 -5.11 20.84 39.38
CA LEU A 38 -4.76 19.43 39.19
C LEU A 38 -4.33 19.13 37.75
N ARG A 39 -4.97 19.73 36.73
CA ARG A 39 -4.56 19.61 35.34
C ARG A 39 -3.18 20.22 35.08
N ALA A 40 -2.91 21.39 35.66
CA ALA A 40 -1.58 22.01 35.61
C ALA A 40 -0.54 21.16 36.36
N GLU A 41 -0.91 20.59 37.50
CA GLU A 41 -0.10 19.63 38.26
C GLU A 41 0.26 18.44 37.37
N ILE A 42 -0.73 17.81 36.74
CA ILE A 42 -0.56 16.64 35.85
C ILE A 42 0.24 16.97 34.59
N ARG A 43 0.14 18.19 34.05
CA ARG A 43 1.01 18.65 32.94
C ARG A 43 2.45 18.79 33.38
N GLY A 44 2.66 19.25 34.61
CA GLY A 44 3.97 19.27 35.27
C GLY A 44 4.42 17.90 35.76
N TRP A 45 3.54 16.89 35.76
CA TRP A 45 3.92 15.54 36.14
C TRP A 45 4.82 14.93 35.10
N ASP A 46 5.80 14.29 35.68
CA ASP A 46 6.72 13.43 35.03
C ASP A 46 5.94 12.19 34.47
N TRP A 47 6.30 11.67 33.29
CA TRP A 47 5.74 10.44 32.70
C TRP A 47 6.01 9.21 33.61
N SER A 48 6.76 9.30 34.72
CA SER A 48 6.85 8.19 35.67
C SER A 48 5.51 7.93 36.38
N ARG A 49 4.65 8.94 36.38
CA ARG A 49 3.26 8.85 36.78
C ARG A 49 2.34 8.65 35.58
N TRP A 50 2.81 8.16 34.43
CA TRP A 50 1.95 8.02 33.24
C TRP A 50 0.75 7.13 33.52
N ARG A 51 0.89 6.01 34.23
CA ARG A 51 -0.26 5.16 34.63
C ARG A 51 -1.25 5.91 35.52
N GLU A 52 -0.76 6.72 36.45
CA GLU A 52 -1.60 7.56 37.31
C GLU A 52 -2.26 8.69 36.52
N ARG A 53 -1.51 9.35 35.63
CA ARG A 53 -1.97 10.39 34.71
C ARG A 53 -3.03 9.84 33.77
N ASP A 54 -2.81 8.67 33.20
CA ASP A 54 -3.70 7.97 32.29
C ASP A 54 -4.99 7.53 33.00
N ARG A 55 -4.85 7.00 34.22
CA ARG A 55 -5.97 6.70 35.12
C ARG A 55 -6.78 7.95 35.47
N ILE A 56 -6.13 9.09 35.71
CA ILE A 56 -6.79 10.34 36.14
C ILE A 56 -7.39 11.12 34.98
N ARG A 57 -6.79 11.08 33.77
CA ARG A 57 -7.17 11.88 32.60
C ARG A 57 -8.65 11.78 32.27
N SER A 58 -9.20 10.57 32.18
CA SER A 58 -10.62 10.36 31.88
C SER A 58 -11.53 10.92 32.99
N ALA A 59 -11.16 10.74 34.26
CA ALA A 59 -11.92 11.25 35.39
C ALA A 59 -11.83 12.78 35.51
N LEU A 60 -10.67 13.36 35.21
CA LEU A 60 -10.44 14.80 35.15
C LEU A 60 -11.17 15.45 33.97
N LEU A 61 -11.23 14.77 32.83
CA LEU A 61 -12.00 15.18 31.66
C LEU A 61 -13.49 15.28 32.03
N VAL A 62 -14.05 14.20 32.59
CA VAL A 62 -15.46 14.14 33.03
C VAL A 62 -15.75 15.21 34.10
N ALA A 63 -14.92 15.30 35.13
CA ALA A 63 -15.13 16.25 36.22
C ALA A 63 -15.05 17.71 35.76
N GLY A 64 -14.09 18.05 34.90
CA GLY A 64 -13.95 19.40 34.36
C GLY A 64 -15.12 19.77 33.45
N ALA A 65 -15.54 18.86 32.56
CA ALA A 65 -16.70 19.05 31.69
C ALA A 65 -17.97 19.37 32.49
N GLY A 66 -18.19 18.68 33.62
CA GLY A 66 -19.33 18.93 34.50
C GLY A 66 -19.28 20.23 35.29
N CYS A 67 -18.11 20.84 35.47
CA CYS A 67 -17.93 22.07 36.25
C CYS A 67 -17.97 23.35 35.40
N HIS A 68 -17.72 23.25 34.10
CA HIS A 68 -17.87 24.40 33.20
C HIS A 68 -19.34 24.86 33.12
N THR A 69 -19.53 26.18 33.06
CA THR A 69 -20.85 26.83 32.94
C THR A 69 -21.15 27.28 31.51
N GLY A 70 -20.13 27.59 30.70
CA GLY A 70 -20.27 27.93 29.28
C GLY A 70 -19.98 26.73 28.39
N ALA A 71 -20.75 26.58 27.30
CA ALA A 71 -20.66 25.44 26.40
C ALA A 71 -19.33 25.42 25.63
N THR A 72 -18.85 26.57 25.16
CA THR A 72 -17.55 26.72 24.48
C THR A 72 -16.39 26.29 25.38
N ALA A 73 -16.36 26.75 26.64
CA ALA A 73 -15.30 26.39 27.59
C ALA A 73 -15.32 24.89 27.94
N ALA A 74 -16.52 24.28 28.00
CA ALA A 74 -16.65 22.83 28.16
C ALA A 74 -16.14 22.07 26.92
N ALA A 75 -16.43 22.56 25.72
CA ALA A 75 -15.93 21.98 24.47
C ALA A 75 -14.39 22.05 24.39
N ASP A 76 -13.80 23.21 24.71
CA ASP A 76 -12.35 23.40 24.77
C ASP A 76 -11.69 22.46 25.78
N TRP A 77 -12.35 22.20 26.91
CA TRP A 77 -11.87 21.25 27.92
C TRP A 77 -11.90 19.81 27.41
N ILE A 78 -13.03 19.37 26.85
CA ILE A 78 -13.22 18.01 26.32
C ILE A 78 -12.29 17.74 25.13
N GLY A 79 -12.14 18.73 24.24
CA GLY A 79 -11.32 18.66 23.04
C GLY A 79 -9.81 18.75 23.28
N ALA A 80 -9.37 19.05 24.50
CA ALA A 80 -7.98 19.33 24.74
C ALA A 80 -7.06 18.10 24.65
N HIS A 81 -6.08 18.18 23.75
CA HIS A 81 -5.18 17.07 23.42
C HIS A 81 -4.53 16.38 24.63
N ASP A 82 -4.15 17.13 25.66
CA ASP A 82 -3.49 16.60 26.86
C ASP A 82 -4.36 15.66 27.72
N LEU A 83 -5.69 15.77 27.57
CA LEU A 83 -6.69 14.92 28.24
C LEU A 83 -7.16 13.73 27.38
N ARG A 84 -6.84 13.71 26.07
CA ARG A 84 -7.35 12.71 25.11
C ARG A 84 -6.35 11.63 24.71
N GLU A 85 -5.08 11.79 25.03
CA GLU A 85 -4.04 10.87 24.65
C GLU A 85 -4.10 9.54 25.44
N GLY A 86 -4.19 8.40 24.74
CA GLY A 86 -3.80 7.08 25.27
C GLY A 86 -4.91 6.18 25.84
N GLN A 87 -6.19 6.58 25.84
CA GLN A 87 -7.30 5.79 26.43
C GLN A 87 -8.61 5.86 25.62
N GLU A 88 -9.55 4.97 25.95
CA GLU A 88 -10.93 5.01 25.44
C GLU A 88 -11.68 6.27 25.93
N PHE A 89 -12.44 6.90 25.05
CA PHE A 89 -13.14 8.15 25.33
C PHE A 89 -14.38 7.91 26.21
N PRO A 90 -14.52 8.56 27.40
CA PRO A 90 -15.54 8.23 28.41
C PRO A 90 -16.93 8.80 28.06
N THR A 91 -17.52 8.35 26.96
CA THR A 91 -18.81 8.84 26.43
C THR A 91 -19.96 8.63 27.42
N GLY A 92 -20.05 7.44 28.04
CA GLY A 92 -21.13 7.10 28.97
C GLY A 92 -21.19 8.03 30.20
N PRO A 93 -20.11 8.12 31.00
CA PRO A 93 -20.07 9.03 32.15
C PRO A 93 -20.30 10.50 31.81
N LEU A 94 -19.81 10.97 30.66
CA LEU A 94 -20.08 12.33 30.19
C LEU A 94 -21.56 12.56 29.91
N LEU A 95 -22.23 11.62 29.24
CA LEU A 95 -23.65 11.73 28.95
C LEU A 95 -24.50 11.72 30.22
N ASP A 96 -24.22 10.82 31.16
CA ASP A 96 -24.93 10.80 32.45
C ASP A 96 -24.78 12.14 33.19
N LEU A 97 -23.57 12.70 33.22
CA LEU A 97 -23.29 13.97 33.88
C LEU A 97 -23.95 15.18 33.20
N LEU A 98 -23.98 15.21 31.87
CA LEU A 98 -24.42 16.38 31.10
C LEU A 98 -25.92 16.35 30.76
N ALA A 99 -26.58 15.19 30.79
CA ALA A 99 -27.98 15.04 30.36
C ALA A 99 -28.98 15.97 31.07
N ASP A 100 -28.70 16.38 32.31
CA ASP A 100 -29.59 17.24 33.12
C ASP A 100 -29.37 18.76 32.88
N ARG A 101 -28.48 19.13 31.95
CA ARG A 101 -28.19 20.54 31.63
C ARG A 101 -29.29 21.13 30.72
N ASP A 102 -29.31 22.46 30.65
CA ASP A 102 -30.20 23.18 29.75
C ASP A 102 -30.03 22.68 28.28
N PRO A 103 -31.13 22.37 27.56
CA PRO A 103 -31.06 21.89 26.19
C PRO A 103 -30.33 22.84 25.23
N GLY A 104 -30.49 24.16 25.38
CA GLY A 104 -29.78 25.15 24.57
C GLY A 104 -28.27 25.08 24.77
N TRP A 105 -27.84 24.95 26.03
CA TRP A 105 -26.43 24.74 26.37
C TRP A 105 -25.85 23.44 25.78
N LEU A 106 -26.62 22.34 25.83
CA LEU A 106 -26.21 21.06 25.25
C LEU A 106 -26.09 21.13 23.73
N GLY A 107 -26.98 21.87 23.08
CA GLY A 107 -26.92 22.15 21.64
C GLY A 107 -25.68 22.94 21.24
N GLU A 108 -25.35 24.01 21.97
CA GLU A 108 -24.11 24.78 21.74
C GLU A 108 -22.86 23.92 21.94
N LEU A 109 -22.83 23.08 22.99
CA LEU A 109 -21.71 22.18 23.25
C LEU A 109 -21.51 21.18 22.10
N ALA A 110 -22.61 20.58 21.62
CA ALA A 110 -22.57 19.62 20.53
C ALA A 110 -21.99 20.24 19.25
N HIS A 111 -22.38 21.47 18.90
CA HIS A 111 -21.87 22.16 17.72
C HIS A 111 -20.39 22.53 17.85
N HIS A 112 -19.95 23.05 19.01
CA HIS A 112 -18.53 23.35 19.23
C HIS A 112 -17.63 22.11 19.19
N LEU A 113 -18.10 20.97 19.73
CA LEU A 113 -17.37 19.70 19.62
C LEU A 113 -17.28 19.23 18.16
N ALA A 114 -18.34 19.43 17.37
CA ALA A 114 -18.36 19.07 15.96
C ALA A 114 -17.52 20.00 15.07
N GLU A 115 -17.26 21.25 15.49
CA GLU A 115 -16.38 22.20 14.81
C GLU A 115 -14.88 21.84 14.96
N ASN A 116 -14.51 21.09 16.01
CA ASN A 116 -13.13 20.70 16.25
C ASN A 116 -12.68 19.56 15.31
N THR A 117 -12.06 19.91 14.19
CA THR A 117 -11.63 18.94 13.17
C THR A 117 -10.66 17.87 13.67
N ALA A 118 -9.94 18.11 14.77
CA ALA A 118 -8.99 17.14 15.32
C ALA A 118 -9.67 16.00 16.09
N THR A 119 -10.87 16.23 16.64
CA THR A 119 -11.53 15.27 17.54
C THR A 119 -12.97 14.94 17.16
N ALA A 120 -13.64 15.75 16.35
CA ALA A 120 -15.06 15.62 16.00
C ALA A 120 -15.44 14.22 15.46
N GLU A 121 -14.58 13.56 14.69
CA GLU A 121 -14.83 12.20 14.20
C GLU A 121 -14.85 11.15 15.34
N ALA A 122 -14.02 11.34 16.37
CA ALA A 122 -14.02 10.51 17.57
C ALA A 122 -15.14 10.87 18.54
N ASP A 123 -15.54 12.15 18.56
CA ASP A 123 -16.61 12.68 19.41
C ASP A 123 -18.01 12.35 18.91
N TYR A 124 -18.16 11.84 17.69
CA TYR A 124 -19.46 11.56 17.08
C TYR A 124 -20.46 10.85 18.01
N PRO A 125 -20.12 9.76 18.75
CA PRO A 125 -21.08 9.12 19.65
C PRO A 125 -21.61 10.04 20.77
N LEU A 126 -20.75 10.90 21.32
CA LEU A 126 -21.13 11.89 22.34
C LEU A 126 -22.00 12.98 21.71
N VAL A 127 -21.53 13.59 20.61
CA VAL A 127 -22.24 14.67 19.92
C VAL A 127 -23.63 14.22 19.47
N ARG A 128 -23.76 13.00 18.91
CA ARG A 128 -25.04 12.41 18.49
C ARG A 128 -26.07 12.39 19.62
N GLU A 129 -25.65 11.94 20.81
CA GLU A 129 -26.55 11.84 21.97
C GLU A 129 -26.85 13.21 22.58
N LEU A 130 -25.89 14.14 22.59
CA LEU A 130 -26.12 15.52 23.02
C LEU A 130 -27.16 16.22 22.13
N VAL A 131 -27.04 16.08 20.81
CA VAL A 131 -28.03 16.60 19.84
C VAL A 131 -29.41 15.98 20.09
N ARG A 132 -29.47 14.67 20.35
CA ARG A 132 -30.73 13.96 20.64
C ARG A 132 -31.40 14.44 21.92
N ILE A 133 -30.63 14.71 22.97
CA ILE A 133 -31.15 15.20 24.26
C ILE A 133 -31.56 16.68 24.15
N ALA A 134 -30.77 17.49 23.44
CA ALA A 134 -31.02 18.90 23.23
C ALA A 134 -32.18 19.19 22.25
N ASP A 135 -32.56 18.21 21.42
CA ASP A 135 -33.51 18.36 20.31
C ASP A 135 -33.13 19.53 19.38
N CYS A 136 -31.83 19.65 19.07
CA CYS A 136 -31.30 20.70 18.21
C CYS A 136 -30.97 20.18 16.79
N PRO A 137 -30.75 21.06 15.80
CA PRO A 137 -30.26 20.64 14.49
C PRO A 137 -28.94 19.86 14.59
N VAL A 138 -28.74 18.89 13.69
CA VAL A 138 -27.49 18.14 13.61
C VAL A 138 -26.35 19.02 13.06
N PRO A 139 -25.12 18.92 13.60
CA PRO A 139 -23.97 19.58 13.02
C PRO A 139 -23.72 19.12 11.57
N THR A 140 -23.36 20.05 10.70
CA THR A 140 -23.12 19.79 9.27
C THR A 140 -21.63 19.80 8.89
N THR A 141 -20.73 19.67 9.87
CA THR A 141 -19.30 19.70 9.65
C THR A 141 -18.79 18.39 9.04
N ASP A 142 -17.76 18.47 8.20
CA ASP A 142 -17.18 17.30 7.52
C ASP A 142 -16.77 16.20 8.50
N ALA A 143 -16.10 16.57 9.59
CA ALA A 143 -15.61 15.61 10.59
C ALA A 143 -16.76 14.89 11.33
N PHE A 144 -17.90 15.56 11.55
CA PHE A 144 -19.08 14.92 12.14
C PHE A 144 -19.69 13.88 11.19
N VAL A 145 -19.80 14.22 9.90
CA VAL A 145 -20.28 13.30 8.85
C VAL A 145 -19.34 12.09 8.71
N HIS A 146 -18.03 12.31 8.78
CA HIS A 146 -17.04 11.22 8.76
C HIS A 146 -17.21 10.29 9.97
N GLY A 147 -17.44 10.86 11.16
CA GLY A 147 -17.67 10.12 12.40
C GLY A 147 -18.96 9.29 12.34
N TRP A 148 -20.03 9.85 11.77
CA TRP A 148 -21.28 9.13 11.52
C TRP A 148 -21.06 7.89 10.65
N VAL A 149 -20.42 8.07 9.49
CA VAL A 149 -20.11 6.95 8.60
C VAL A 149 -19.25 5.92 9.33
N ARG A 150 -18.16 6.32 9.98
CA ARG A 150 -17.29 5.39 10.72
C ARG A 150 -18.05 4.60 11.78
N SER A 151 -18.97 5.23 12.49
CA SER A 151 -19.79 4.56 13.52
C SER A 151 -20.57 3.37 12.95
N ILE A 152 -21.19 3.54 11.78
CA ILE A 152 -21.94 2.49 11.10
C ILE A 152 -21.03 1.29 10.74
N PHE A 153 -19.78 1.55 10.33
CA PHE A 153 -18.81 0.49 10.01
C PHE A 153 -18.28 -0.24 11.25
N THR A 154 -18.00 0.48 12.33
CA THR A 154 -17.50 -0.14 13.57
C THR A 154 -18.54 -1.04 14.23
N MET A 155 -19.83 -0.68 14.12
CA MET A 155 -20.95 -1.49 14.61
C MET A 155 -21.08 -2.82 13.85
N ASP A 156 -20.80 -2.84 12.54
CA ASP A 156 -20.82 -4.05 11.69
C ASP A 156 -19.70 -5.04 12.06
N ARG A 157 -18.61 -4.57 12.70
CA ARG A 157 -17.48 -5.42 13.13
C ARG A 157 -17.58 -5.90 14.59
N ALA A 158 -18.14 -5.09 15.49
CA ALA A 158 -18.07 -5.33 16.93
C ALA A 158 -19.20 -6.21 17.50
N ARG A 159 -20.35 -6.30 16.84
CA ARG A 159 -21.48 -7.12 17.30
C ARG A 159 -21.60 -8.35 16.40
N SER A 160 -21.54 -9.54 16.99
CA SER A 160 -21.90 -10.81 16.32
C SER A 160 -23.37 -10.89 15.85
N THR A 161 -24.11 -9.79 15.88
CA THR A 161 -25.48 -9.64 15.35
C THR A 161 -25.45 -8.77 14.09
N HIS A 162 -25.61 -9.44 12.95
CA HIS A 162 -25.60 -8.85 11.61
C HIS A 162 -26.86 -7.99 11.37
N SER A 163 -26.98 -6.81 11.97
CA SER A 163 -28.03 -5.88 11.56
C SER A 163 -27.69 -5.38 10.15
N PRO A 164 -28.50 -5.68 9.12
CA PRO A 164 -28.23 -5.20 7.77
C PRO A 164 -28.11 -3.68 7.74
N LEU A 165 -27.20 -3.14 6.93
CA LEU A 165 -27.03 -1.69 6.73
C LEU A 165 -28.36 -0.98 6.41
N SER A 166 -29.22 -1.70 5.69
CA SER A 166 -30.57 -1.29 5.33
C SER A 166 -31.43 -0.92 6.55
N ILE A 167 -31.34 -1.68 7.64
CA ILE A 167 -32.06 -1.42 8.88
C ILE A 167 -31.42 -0.24 9.61
N VAL A 168 -30.09 -0.22 9.70
CA VAL A 168 -29.34 0.83 10.41
C VAL A 168 -29.64 2.21 9.83
N LEU A 169 -29.58 2.37 8.50
CA LEU A 169 -29.83 3.66 7.85
C LEU A 169 -31.29 4.12 7.99
N ARG A 170 -32.27 3.20 7.95
CA ARG A 170 -33.69 3.56 8.11
C ARG A 170 -34.08 3.89 9.54
N GLN A 171 -33.40 3.29 10.52
CA GLN A 171 -33.61 3.56 11.94
C GLN A 171 -32.83 4.78 12.42
N ASP A 172 -31.88 5.29 11.64
CA ASP A 172 -31.12 6.49 12.00
C ASP A 172 -31.98 7.74 11.78
N PRO A 173 -32.33 8.49 12.85
CA PRO A 173 -33.18 9.67 12.74
C PRO A 173 -32.53 10.81 11.93
N TYR A 174 -31.20 10.77 11.75
CA TYR A 174 -30.43 11.82 11.09
C TYR A 174 -30.03 11.47 9.65
N ALA A 175 -30.45 10.31 9.14
CA ALA A 175 -30.07 9.88 7.79
C ALA A 175 -30.53 10.88 6.71
N ARG A 176 -31.69 11.52 6.90
CA ARG A 176 -32.24 12.48 5.92
C ARG A 176 -31.35 13.71 5.75
N GLU A 177 -30.79 14.20 6.85
CA GLU A 177 -29.95 15.40 6.91
C GLU A 177 -28.49 15.08 6.56
N LEU A 178 -27.97 13.93 7.00
CA LEU A 178 -26.54 13.58 6.84
C LEU A 178 -26.20 12.98 5.47
N VAL A 179 -27.12 12.27 4.82
CA VAL A 179 -26.87 11.68 3.50
C VAL A 179 -26.49 12.74 2.44
N PRO A 180 -27.21 13.88 2.30
CA PRO A 180 -26.82 14.95 1.39
C PRO A 180 -25.40 15.49 1.63
N LEU A 181 -24.95 15.51 2.89
CA LEU A 181 -23.64 16.07 3.23
C LEU A 181 -22.48 15.21 2.74
N LEU A 182 -22.70 13.90 2.50
CA LEU A 182 -21.71 13.00 1.90
C LEU A 182 -21.18 13.49 0.54
N PHE A 183 -21.95 14.32 -0.17
CA PHE A 183 -21.58 14.85 -1.48
C PHE A 183 -20.93 16.24 -1.39
N THR A 184 -21.18 16.97 -0.31
CA THR A 184 -20.69 18.34 -0.13
C THR A 184 -19.34 18.40 0.57
N THR A 185 -18.99 17.42 1.39
CA THR A 185 -17.72 17.39 2.13
C THR A 185 -16.51 17.63 1.23
N ALA A 186 -15.50 18.32 1.75
CA ALA A 186 -14.24 18.59 1.07
C ALA A 186 -13.55 17.27 0.71
N GLU A 187 -13.45 16.36 1.68
CA GLU A 187 -12.95 14.99 1.50
C GLU A 187 -14.03 13.95 1.75
N SER A 188 -14.01 12.87 0.96
CA SER A 188 -14.91 11.73 1.16
C SER A 188 -14.49 10.97 2.43
N PRO A 189 -15.44 10.52 3.28
CA PRO A 189 -15.13 9.65 4.40
C PRO A 189 -14.35 8.41 3.95
N GLU A 190 -13.24 8.10 4.63
CA GLU A 190 -12.34 7.02 4.22
C GLU A 190 -13.04 5.66 4.18
N ALA A 191 -13.95 5.42 5.12
CA ALA A 191 -14.71 4.18 5.23
C ALA A 191 -15.50 3.85 3.94
N LEU A 192 -15.99 4.86 3.22
CA LEU A 192 -16.75 4.65 1.97
C LEU A 192 -15.89 4.12 0.81
N HIS A 193 -14.56 4.29 0.87
CA HIS A 193 -13.65 3.80 -0.18
C HIS A 193 -13.77 2.28 -0.36
N TRP A 194 -14.17 1.56 0.70
CA TRP A 194 -14.28 0.10 0.74
C TRP A 194 -15.70 -0.41 0.41
N CYS A 195 -16.70 0.46 0.25
CA CYS A 195 -18.12 0.09 0.17
C CYS A 195 -18.75 0.11 -1.22
N SER A 196 -17.93 -0.01 -2.25
CA SER A 196 -18.36 0.01 -3.65
C SER A 196 -18.45 -1.38 -4.30
N ASP A 197 -18.40 -2.48 -3.52
CA ASP A 197 -18.52 -3.85 -4.05
C ASP A 197 -20.00 -4.27 -4.16
N PRO A 198 -20.55 -4.48 -5.38
CA PRO A 198 -21.96 -4.86 -5.57
C PRO A 198 -22.33 -6.21 -4.95
N THR A 199 -21.33 -7.05 -4.62
CA THR A 199 -21.52 -8.36 -4.01
C THR A 199 -21.48 -8.34 -2.49
N ALA A 200 -21.15 -7.19 -1.88
CA ALA A 200 -21.17 -7.04 -0.44
C ALA A 200 -22.62 -7.10 0.08
N PRO A 201 -22.87 -7.82 1.20
CA PRO A 201 -24.21 -7.89 1.80
C PRO A 201 -24.72 -6.52 2.27
N ASN A 202 -23.81 -5.60 2.61
CA ASN A 202 -24.09 -4.23 3.06
C ASN A 202 -23.64 -3.20 1.99
N HIS A 203 -24.16 -3.31 0.77
CA HIS A 203 -23.74 -2.43 -0.34
C HIS A 203 -24.37 -1.03 -0.23
N TRP A 204 -23.64 -0.10 0.39
CA TRP A 204 -24.02 1.30 0.60
C TRP A 204 -24.68 2.00 -0.60
N PRO A 205 -24.13 1.96 -1.83
CA PRO A 205 -24.78 2.60 -2.98
C PRO A 205 -26.18 2.07 -3.28
N SER A 206 -26.46 0.79 -3.00
CA SER A 206 -27.82 0.23 -3.14
C SER A 206 -28.76 0.79 -2.08
N GLU A 207 -28.29 0.85 -0.84
CA GLU A 207 -29.11 1.31 0.29
C GLU A 207 -29.44 2.80 0.16
N LEU A 208 -28.47 3.63 -0.21
CA LEU A 208 -28.72 5.07 -0.47
C LEU A 208 -29.69 5.28 -1.64
N ALA A 209 -29.61 4.47 -2.70
CA ALA A 209 -30.57 4.51 -3.79
C ALA A 209 -31.98 4.07 -3.33
N ALA A 210 -32.08 3.08 -2.43
CA ALA A 210 -33.34 2.65 -1.85
C ALA A 210 -33.99 3.76 -0.98
N LEU A 211 -33.20 4.49 -0.19
CA LEU A 211 -33.69 5.65 0.57
C LEU A 211 -34.33 6.72 -0.34
N ALA A 212 -33.81 6.88 -1.56
CA ALA A 212 -34.38 7.80 -2.55
C ALA A 212 -35.70 7.29 -3.13
N GLN A 213 -35.80 5.98 -3.37
CA GLN A 213 -37.03 5.34 -3.85
C GLN A 213 -38.14 5.38 -2.79
N GLU A 214 -37.77 5.31 -1.51
CA GLU A 214 -38.69 5.41 -0.36
C GLU A 214 -39.07 6.86 -0.01
N GLY A 215 -38.45 7.86 -0.67
CA GLY A 215 -38.73 9.27 -0.43
C GLY A 215 -38.14 9.84 0.87
N ILE A 216 -37.24 9.10 1.53
CA ILE A 216 -36.53 9.56 2.74
C ILE A 216 -35.54 10.67 2.38
N VAL A 217 -34.83 10.52 1.24
CA VAL A 217 -33.93 11.54 0.68
C VAL A 217 -34.38 11.88 -0.73
N GLU A 218 -34.35 13.17 -1.09
CA GLU A 218 -34.75 13.59 -2.45
C GLU A 218 -33.79 13.03 -3.51
N ARG A 219 -34.33 12.32 -4.50
CA ARG A 219 -33.54 11.75 -5.62
C ARG A 219 -32.66 12.79 -6.31
N ARG A 220 -33.17 14.00 -6.52
CA ARG A 220 -32.45 15.09 -7.20
C ARG A 220 -31.17 15.47 -6.45
N VAL A 221 -31.23 15.55 -5.12
CA VAL A 221 -30.08 15.85 -4.25
C VAL A 221 -28.98 14.79 -4.41
N LEU A 222 -29.36 13.51 -4.47
CA LEU A 222 -28.41 12.40 -4.65
C LEU A 222 -27.74 12.41 -6.04
N VAL A 223 -28.52 12.70 -7.09
CA VAL A 223 -28.01 12.77 -8.47
C VAL A 223 -27.08 13.97 -8.63
N ASP A 224 -27.52 15.16 -8.24
CA ASP A 224 -26.75 16.40 -8.34
C ASP A 224 -25.48 16.33 -7.48
N GLY A 225 -25.61 15.80 -6.26
CA GLY A 225 -24.47 15.55 -5.36
C GLY A 225 -23.44 14.59 -5.96
N CYS A 226 -23.89 13.45 -6.52
CA CYS A 226 -22.99 12.51 -7.21
C CYS A 226 -22.23 13.18 -8.35
N VAL A 227 -22.93 13.87 -9.25
CA VAL A 227 -22.30 14.49 -10.43
C VAL A 227 -21.34 15.60 -10.02
N ALA A 228 -21.73 16.47 -9.08
CA ALA A 228 -20.87 17.52 -8.55
C ALA A 228 -19.59 16.96 -7.92
N ARG A 229 -19.71 15.88 -7.12
CA ARG A 229 -18.55 15.23 -6.50
C ARG A 229 -17.64 14.57 -7.54
N LEU A 230 -18.21 13.91 -8.54
CA LEU A 230 -17.45 13.29 -9.63
C LEU A 230 -16.67 14.33 -10.46
N ARG A 231 -17.24 15.53 -10.68
CA ARG A 231 -16.57 16.64 -11.37
C ARG A 231 -15.47 17.31 -10.56
N ARG A 232 -15.66 17.43 -9.24
CA ARG A 232 -14.62 17.97 -8.33
C ARG A 232 -13.32 17.16 -8.38
N GLY A 233 -13.38 15.91 -8.82
CA GLY A 233 -12.24 15.02 -8.90
C GLY A 233 -11.83 14.46 -7.54
N GLY A 234 -10.72 13.72 -7.51
CA GLY A 234 -10.23 13.04 -6.31
C GLY A 234 -9.50 11.75 -6.65
N ARG A 235 -9.04 11.02 -5.63
CA ARG A 235 -8.38 9.72 -5.84
C ARG A 235 -9.39 8.70 -6.40
N GLN A 236 -8.90 7.78 -7.24
CA GLN A 236 -9.75 6.84 -7.98
C GLN A 236 -10.67 5.99 -7.07
N ASN A 237 -10.18 5.58 -5.90
CA ASN A 237 -10.95 4.82 -4.91
C ASN A 237 -12.12 5.62 -4.31
N GLN A 238 -11.98 6.94 -4.16
CA GLN A 238 -13.04 7.83 -3.66
C GLN A 238 -14.15 7.95 -4.70
N LEU A 239 -13.79 8.22 -5.96
CA LEU A 239 -14.75 8.42 -7.05
C LEU A 239 -15.53 7.16 -7.41
N LYS A 240 -14.96 5.97 -7.15
CA LYS A 240 -15.60 4.69 -7.41
C LYS A 240 -16.92 4.52 -6.64
N PHE A 241 -17.00 5.02 -5.41
CA PHE A 241 -18.23 4.97 -4.61
C PHE A 241 -19.36 5.77 -5.26
N PHE A 242 -19.10 7.03 -5.61
CA PHE A 242 -20.07 7.92 -6.24
C PHE A 242 -20.50 7.44 -7.64
N LEU A 243 -19.58 6.87 -8.43
CA LEU A 243 -19.93 6.24 -9.70
C LEU A 243 -20.83 5.02 -9.52
N ALA A 244 -20.55 4.17 -8.51
CA ALA A 244 -21.41 3.04 -8.19
C ALA A 244 -22.82 3.51 -7.77
N MET A 245 -22.91 4.59 -7.00
CA MET A 245 -24.17 5.18 -6.59
C MET A 245 -24.96 5.76 -7.78
N LEU A 246 -24.31 6.57 -8.62
CA LEU A 246 -24.91 7.08 -9.85
C LEU A 246 -25.44 5.96 -10.75
N THR A 247 -24.68 4.86 -10.87
CA THR A 247 -25.09 3.67 -11.64
C THR A 247 -26.34 3.00 -11.03
N ARG A 248 -26.46 2.97 -9.69
CA ARG A 248 -27.63 2.38 -9.00
C ARG A 248 -28.85 3.29 -9.02
N LEU A 249 -28.67 4.60 -9.16
CA LEU A 249 -29.78 5.53 -9.31
C LEU A 249 -30.48 5.40 -10.67
N GLU A 250 -29.82 4.83 -11.68
CA GLU A 250 -30.38 4.63 -13.03
C GLU A 250 -31.01 5.92 -13.58
N LEU A 251 -30.16 6.87 -14.00
CA LEU A 251 -30.62 8.16 -14.53
C LEU A 251 -31.54 7.97 -15.73
N THR A 252 -32.62 8.74 -15.74
CA THR A 252 -33.55 8.78 -16.88
C THR A 252 -32.92 9.51 -18.07
N PRO A 253 -33.36 9.25 -19.31
CA PRO A 253 -32.85 9.95 -20.48
C PRO A 253 -32.98 11.48 -20.40
N THR A 254 -33.99 11.99 -19.67
CA THR A 254 -34.16 13.42 -19.43
C THR A 254 -33.11 13.96 -18.47
N GLU A 255 -32.87 13.28 -17.35
CA GLU A 255 -31.82 13.63 -16.37
C GLU A 255 -30.41 13.59 -17.01
N GLU A 256 -30.15 12.61 -17.89
CA GLU A 256 -28.91 12.53 -18.66
C GLU A 256 -28.75 13.72 -19.62
N ARG A 257 -29.83 14.12 -20.31
CA ARG A 257 -29.80 15.20 -21.30
C ARG A 257 -29.56 16.57 -20.65
N GLU A 258 -30.18 16.85 -19.51
CA GLU A 258 -29.97 18.08 -18.74
C GLU A 258 -28.50 18.29 -18.35
N ARG A 259 -27.76 17.20 -18.12
CA ARG A 259 -26.36 17.19 -17.65
C ARG A 259 -25.34 16.94 -18.76
N THR A 260 -25.73 17.21 -20.01
CA THR A 260 -24.86 16.98 -21.19
C THR A 260 -23.49 17.65 -21.04
N ALA A 261 -23.43 18.88 -20.52
CA ALA A 261 -22.17 19.61 -20.33
C ALA A 261 -21.26 18.90 -19.30
N ASP A 262 -21.83 18.42 -18.19
CA ASP A 262 -21.11 17.70 -17.15
C ASP A 262 -20.52 16.39 -17.69
N TRP A 263 -21.26 15.64 -18.50
CA TRP A 263 -20.77 14.40 -19.10
C TRP A 263 -19.61 14.65 -20.08
N ILE A 264 -19.64 15.75 -20.84
CA ILE A 264 -18.55 16.12 -21.74
C ILE A 264 -17.27 16.40 -20.96
N GLU A 265 -17.38 17.15 -19.86
CA GLU A 265 -16.25 17.46 -18.98
C GLU A 265 -15.69 16.19 -18.32
N LEU A 266 -16.56 15.32 -17.80
CA LEU A 266 -16.15 14.05 -17.20
C LEU A 266 -15.49 13.11 -18.22
N ALA A 267 -15.99 13.04 -19.45
CA ALA A 267 -15.37 12.24 -20.51
C ALA A 267 -13.98 12.76 -20.91
N ALA A 268 -13.73 14.06 -20.75
CA ALA A 268 -12.47 14.72 -21.08
C ALA A 268 -11.40 14.50 -20.01
N GLU A 269 -11.70 14.80 -18.75
CA GLU A 269 -10.69 14.98 -17.68
C GLU A 269 -10.73 13.89 -16.60
N ALA A 270 -11.84 13.15 -16.46
CA ALA A 270 -11.99 12.22 -15.34
C ALA A 270 -11.12 10.95 -15.47
N PRO A 271 -10.88 10.20 -14.38
CA PRO A 271 -10.20 8.91 -14.44
C PRO A 271 -10.90 7.90 -15.34
N SER A 272 -10.12 6.97 -15.93
CA SER A 272 -10.56 6.07 -17.00
C SER A 272 -11.95 5.41 -16.83
N PRO A 273 -12.30 4.82 -15.66
CA PRO A 273 -13.62 4.18 -15.51
C PRO A 273 -14.79 5.17 -15.59
N LEU A 274 -14.59 6.37 -15.06
CA LEU A 274 -15.59 7.44 -15.03
C LEU A 274 -15.72 8.09 -16.41
N ALA A 275 -14.60 8.36 -17.09
CA ALA A 275 -14.61 8.81 -18.47
C ALA A 275 -15.32 7.80 -19.40
N GLY A 276 -15.13 6.50 -19.16
CA GLY A 276 -15.85 5.44 -19.87
C GLY A 276 -17.36 5.44 -19.63
N HIS A 277 -17.80 5.66 -18.40
CA HIS A 277 -19.23 5.77 -18.11
C HIS A 277 -19.85 7.02 -18.76
N ALA A 278 -19.19 8.19 -18.62
CA ALA A 278 -19.64 9.44 -19.24
C ALA A 278 -19.73 9.33 -20.76
N GLN A 279 -18.75 8.69 -21.40
CA GLN A 279 -18.80 8.40 -22.84
C GLN A 279 -20.01 7.54 -23.21
N GLN A 280 -20.34 6.51 -22.43
CA GLN A 280 -21.51 5.65 -22.70
C GLN A 280 -22.83 6.41 -22.63
N VAL A 281 -22.97 7.32 -21.65
CA VAL A 281 -24.13 8.22 -21.55
C VAL A 281 -24.23 9.09 -22.81
N LEU A 282 -23.13 9.73 -23.20
CA LEU A 282 -23.08 10.60 -24.38
C LEU A 282 -23.35 9.86 -25.69
N VAL A 283 -22.88 8.61 -25.82
CA VAL A 283 -23.22 7.72 -26.96
C VAL A 283 -24.73 7.50 -27.04
N ARG A 284 -25.38 7.15 -25.91
CA ARG A 284 -26.85 6.96 -25.86
C ARG A 284 -27.60 8.24 -26.25
N LEU A 285 -27.17 9.38 -25.74
CA LEU A 285 -27.77 10.69 -26.08
C LEU A 285 -27.61 11.01 -27.57
N ALA A 286 -26.46 10.71 -28.17
CA ALA A 286 -26.21 10.91 -29.60
C ALA A 286 -27.06 9.97 -30.47
N ASP A 287 -27.20 8.70 -30.08
CA ASP A 287 -28.04 7.73 -30.79
C ASP A 287 -29.53 8.09 -30.74
N ALA A 288 -29.98 8.69 -29.64
CA ALA A 288 -31.34 9.22 -29.47
C ALA A 288 -31.58 10.57 -30.19
N GLY A 289 -30.58 11.10 -30.92
CA GLY A 289 -30.68 12.38 -31.62
C GLY A 289 -30.66 13.62 -30.71
N GLY A 290 -30.28 13.45 -29.44
CA GLY A 290 -30.26 14.52 -28.44
C GLY A 290 -29.01 15.40 -28.45
N LEU A 291 -28.04 15.14 -29.34
CA LEU A 291 -26.75 15.85 -29.41
C LEU A 291 -26.49 16.40 -30.83
N PRO A 292 -26.37 17.73 -31.02
CA PRO A 292 -26.00 18.31 -32.31
C PRO A 292 -24.54 18.01 -32.68
N ALA A 293 -24.26 17.94 -33.98
CA ALA A 293 -22.95 17.54 -34.53
C ALA A 293 -21.77 18.36 -33.98
N GLN A 294 -21.97 19.65 -33.71
CA GLN A 294 -20.95 20.53 -33.16
C GLN A 294 -20.56 20.17 -31.71
N ARG A 295 -21.53 19.80 -30.87
CA ARG A 295 -21.28 19.31 -29.51
C ARG A 295 -20.62 17.94 -29.52
N LEU A 296 -21.03 17.07 -30.44
CA LEU A 296 -20.41 15.77 -30.66
C LEU A 296 -18.93 15.91 -31.09
N ALA A 297 -18.61 16.84 -31.99
CA ALA A 297 -17.23 17.14 -32.40
C ALA A 297 -16.38 17.65 -31.23
N GLN A 298 -16.90 18.61 -30.46
CA GLN A 298 -16.21 19.20 -29.30
C GLN A 298 -15.83 18.12 -28.28
N MET A 299 -16.80 17.29 -27.88
CA MET A 299 -16.62 16.17 -26.96
C MET A 299 -15.62 15.15 -27.50
N SER A 300 -15.75 14.79 -28.78
CA SER A 300 -14.86 13.81 -29.40
C SER A 300 -13.42 14.27 -29.42
N GLY A 301 -13.17 15.57 -29.64
CA GLY A 301 -11.82 16.12 -29.61
C GLY A 301 -11.09 15.87 -28.29
N ALA A 302 -11.79 16.00 -27.16
CA ALA A 302 -11.21 15.73 -25.85
C ALA A 302 -10.98 14.23 -25.63
N VAL A 303 -11.98 13.39 -25.92
CA VAL A 303 -11.90 11.93 -25.71
C VAL A 303 -10.82 11.28 -26.61
N LEU A 304 -10.63 11.76 -27.84
CA LEU A 304 -9.65 11.19 -28.78
C LEU A 304 -8.19 11.51 -28.42
N ARG A 305 -7.93 12.52 -27.58
CA ARG A 305 -6.59 12.83 -27.06
C ARG A 305 -6.19 11.96 -25.88
N ARG A 306 -7.14 11.24 -25.30
CA ARG A 306 -6.87 10.42 -24.13
C ARG A 306 -6.05 9.17 -24.48
N PRO A 307 -5.23 8.64 -23.54
CA PRO A 307 -4.39 7.48 -23.80
C PRO A 307 -5.16 6.14 -23.86
N GLU A 308 -6.42 6.09 -23.40
CA GLU A 308 -7.13 4.81 -23.27
C GLU A 308 -7.71 4.31 -24.60
N LYS A 309 -7.06 3.30 -25.18
CA LYS A 309 -7.40 2.70 -26.48
C LYS A 309 -8.87 2.29 -26.64
N LYS A 310 -9.53 1.83 -25.57
CA LYS A 310 -10.94 1.42 -25.62
C LYS A 310 -11.88 2.60 -25.82
N LEU A 311 -11.63 3.71 -25.12
CA LEU A 311 -12.45 4.92 -25.21
C LEU A 311 -12.30 5.57 -26.58
N VAL A 312 -11.06 5.72 -27.05
CA VAL A 312 -10.75 6.28 -28.37
C VAL A 312 -11.39 5.43 -29.49
N ARG A 313 -11.29 4.10 -29.40
CA ARG A 313 -11.92 3.19 -30.37
C ARG A 313 -13.45 3.31 -30.39
N ALA A 314 -14.08 3.36 -29.22
CA ALA A 314 -15.53 3.54 -29.11
C ALA A 314 -15.96 4.90 -29.69
N GLN A 315 -15.19 5.97 -29.43
CA GLN A 315 -15.44 7.31 -29.94
C GLN A 315 -15.35 7.38 -31.48
N LEU A 316 -14.32 6.78 -32.07
CA LEU A 316 -14.20 6.67 -33.53
C LEU A 316 -15.36 5.87 -34.13
N GLY A 317 -15.85 4.85 -33.43
CA GLY A 317 -17.06 4.11 -33.81
C GLY A 317 -18.31 4.99 -33.87
N LEU A 318 -18.54 5.78 -32.82
CA LEU A 318 -19.65 6.73 -32.72
C LEU A 318 -19.58 7.79 -33.83
N LEU A 319 -18.42 8.41 -34.03
CA LEU A 319 -18.23 9.40 -35.10
C LEU A 319 -18.51 8.80 -36.48
N GLY A 320 -18.05 7.56 -36.73
CA GLY A 320 -18.36 6.85 -37.96
C GLY A 320 -19.84 6.55 -38.15
N GLN A 321 -20.60 6.34 -37.07
CA GLN A 321 -22.05 6.15 -37.13
C GLN A 321 -22.77 7.47 -37.41
N ALA A 322 -22.37 8.56 -36.76
CA ALA A 322 -22.91 9.90 -37.02
C ALA A 322 -22.67 10.35 -38.47
N LEU A 323 -21.44 10.16 -38.98
CA LEU A 323 -21.08 10.44 -40.38
C LEU A 323 -21.87 9.61 -41.40
N ARG A 324 -22.30 8.40 -41.04
CA ARG A 324 -23.21 7.59 -41.87
C ARG A 324 -24.64 8.12 -41.86
N ARG A 325 -25.11 8.58 -40.71
CA ARG A 325 -26.50 8.98 -40.49
C ARG A 325 -26.83 10.31 -41.17
N ASP A 326 -25.91 11.27 -41.07
CA ASP A 326 -26.09 12.60 -41.67
C ASP A 326 -24.81 13.07 -42.39
N PRO A 327 -24.79 12.95 -43.74
CA PRO A 327 -23.73 13.47 -44.58
C PRO A 327 -23.43 14.97 -44.43
N ALA A 328 -24.38 15.79 -43.97
CA ALA A 328 -24.18 17.25 -43.82
C ALA A 328 -23.19 17.58 -42.69
N THR A 329 -22.94 16.65 -41.76
CA THR A 329 -22.07 16.83 -40.60
C THR A 329 -20.58 16.65 -40.88
N ARG A 330 -20.20 16.27 -42.11
CA ARG A 330 -18.82 15.92 -42.50
C ARG A 330 -17.81 17.01 -42.19
N HIS A 331 -18.11 18.27 -42.50
CA HIS A 331 -17.23 19.41 -42.21
C HIS A 331 -17.01 19.65 -40.72
N THR A 332 -17.92 19.19 -39.86
CA THR A 332 -17.81 19.35 -38.40
C THR A 332 -17.14 18.14 -37.75
N LEU A 333 -17.44 16.92 -38.20
CA LEU A 333 -16.99 15.70 -37.54
C LEU A 333 -15.65 15.17 -38.06
N LEU A 334 -15.31 15.37 -39.34
CA LEU A 334 -14.04 14.88 -39.90
C LEU A 334 -12.80 15.56 -39.27
N PRO A 335 -12.80 16.88 -39.00
CA PRO A 335 -11.71 17.50 -38.25
C PRO A 335 -11.56 16.93 -36.83
N ALA A 336 -12.67 16.52 -36.19
CA ALA A 336 -12.63 15.86 -34.89
C ALA A 336 -12.01 14.46 -34.98
N VAL A 337 -12.32 13.66 -36.02
CA VAL A 337 -11.68 12.36 -36.27
C VAL A 337 -10.15 12.52 -36.39
N ALA A 338 -9.69 13.55 -37.09
CA ALA A 338 -8.27 13.80 -37.31
C ALA A 338 -7.47 14.10 -36.03
N VAL A 339 -8.13 14.44 -34.91
CA VAL A 339 -7.45 14.57 -33.61
C VAL A 339 -6.77 13.25 -33.19
N ALA A 340 -7.34 12.10 -33.57
CA ALA A 340 -6.77 10.79 -33.28
C ALA A 340 -5.48 10.48 -34.07
N PHE A 341 -5.09 11.32 -35.05
CA PHE A 341 -3.83 11.14 -35.78
C PHE A 341 -2.60 11.31 -34.88
N GLY A 342 -2.70 12.09 -33.80
CA GLY A 342 -1.63 12.25 -32.81
C GLY A 342 -1.59 11.17 -31.70
N HIS A 343 -2.47 10.17 -31.75
CA HIS A 343 -2.54 9.14 -30.70
C HIS A 343 -1.35 8.16 -30.77
N GLU A 344 -0.83 7.66 -29.64
CA GLU A 344 0.37 6.80 -29.62
C GLU A 344 0.19 5.46 -30.35
N ASP A 345 -1.01 4.88 -30.26
CA ASP A 345 -1.37 3.61 -30.90
C ASP A 345 -1.59 3.73 -32.42
N THR A 346 -0.76 3.05 -33.20
CA THR A 346 -0.78 3.02 -34.67
C THR A 346 -2.07 2.42 -35.25
N THR A 347 -2.69 1.45 -34.57
CA THR A 347 -3.95 0.84 -35.07
C THR A 347 -5.15 1.80 -34.95
N LEU A 348 -5.11 2.72 -33.98
CA LEU A 348 -6.11 3.78 -33.85
C LEU A 348 -5.88 4.89 -34.88
N GLN A 349 -4.63 5.24 -35.15
CA GLN A 349 -4.26 6.16 -36.23
C GLN A 349 -4.77 5.65 -37.60
N GLU A 350 -4.48 4.39 -37.94
CA GLU A 350 -4.95 3.73 -39.17
C GLU A 350 -6.48 3.76 -39.29
N ARG A 351 -7.18 3.43 -38.20
CA ARG A 351 -8.65 3.43 -38.18
C ARG A 351 -9.24 4.83 -38.35
N ALA A 352 -8.63 5.85 -37.74
CA ALA A 352 -9.03 7.24 -37.91
C ALA A 352 -8.81 7.71 -39.35
N LEU A 353 -7.65 7.38 -39.95
CA LEU A 353 -7.34 7.72 -41.34
C LEU A 353 -8.32 7.06 -42.32
N GLY A 354 -8.61 5.77 -42.12
CA GLY A 354 -9.59 5.05 -42.93
C GLY A 354 -11.00 5.65 -42.82
N LEU A 355 -11.40 6.12 -41.63
CA LEU A 355 -12.65 6.84 -41.42
C LEU A 355 -12.66 8.19 -42.17
N ALA A 356 -11.58 8.94 -42.07
CA ALA A 356 -11.45 10.24 -42.74
C ALA A 356 -11.54 10.12 -44.26
N VAL A 357 -10.78 9.20 -44.86
CA VAL A 357 -10.77 8.95 -46.31
C VAL A 357 -12.12 8.43 -46.81
N ARG A 358 -12.78 7.54 -46.05
CA ARG A 358 -14.06 6.95 -46.45
C ARG A 358 -15.19 7.95 -46.59
N TYR A 359 -15.24 8.98 -45.74
CA TYR A 359 -16.35 9.95 -45.70
C TYR A 359 -15.98 11.33 -46.27
N LEU A 360 -14.74 11.54 -46.73
CA LEU A 360 -14.31 12.77 -47.41
C LEU A 360 -14.95 12.87 -48.81
N PRO A 361 -15.67 13.96 -49.14
CA PRO A 361 -16.20 14.16 -50.48
C PRO A 361 -15.08 14.34 -51.52
N PRO A 362 -15.12 13.69 -52.70
CA PRO A 362 -14.06 13.80 -53.71
C PRO A 362 -13.78 15.24 -54.18
N ALA A 363 -14.80 16.08 -54.28
CA ALA A 363 -14.69 17.46 -54.76
C ALA A 363 -14.27 18.48 -53.67
N ASP A 364 -14.26 18.09 -52.39
CA ASP A 364 -14.03 19.01 -51.28
C ASP A 364 -12.53 19.22 -51.01
N ARG A 365 -11.98 20.25 -51.66
CA ARG A 365 -10.54 20.58 -51.60
C ARG A 365 -10.15 21.23 -50.28
N GLU A 366 -11.08 21.92 -49.61
CA GLU A 366 -10.80 22.63 -48.36
C GLU A 366 -10.66 21.64 -47.21
N LEU A 367 -11.64 20.76 -47.03
CA LEU A 367 -11.60 19.73 -45.99
C LEU A 367 -10.45 18.73 -46.20
N ARG A 368 -10.14 18.41 -47.46
CA ARG A 368 -8.97 17.58 -47.80
C ARG A 368 -7.65 18.22 -47.34
N ARG A 369 -7.46 19.52 -47.57
CA ARG A 369 -6.26 20.25 -47.12
C ARG A 369 -6.15 20.28 -45.60
N GLU A 370 -7.25 20.52 -44.90
CA GLU A 370 -7.25 20.50 -43.43
C GLU A 370 -6.86 19.12 -42.87
N LEU A 371 -7.42 18.04 -43.42
CA LEU A 371 -7.07 16.68 -43.00
C LEU A 371 -5.63 16.31 -43.33
N ALA A 372 -5.11 16.76 -44.48
CA ALA A 372 -3.71 16.55 -44.88
C ALA A 372 -2.72 17.24 -43.93
N LEU A 373 -3.00 18.48 -43.50
CA LEU A 373 -2.18 19.18 -42.50
C LEU A 373 -2.16 18.43 -41.16
N ARG A 374 -3.31 17.95 -40.69
CA ARG A 374 -3.37 17.19 -39.43
C ARG A 374 -2.70 15.81 -39.54
N ALA A 375 -2.58 15.25 -40.75
CA ALA A 375 -1.94 13.95 -40.98
C ALA A 375 -0.42 13.97 -40.70
N GLU A 376 0.21 15.13 -40.54
CA GLU A 376 1.60 15.25 -40.10
C GLU A 376 1.84 14.62 -38.71
N ALA A 377 0.81 14.64 -37.84
CA ALA A 377 0.83 14.03 -36.51
C ALA A 377 0.88 12.49 -36.54
N LEU A 378 0.61 11.86 -37.69
CA LEU A 378 0.70 10.40 -37.87
C LEU A 378 2.14 9.90 -37.71
N ARG A 379 2.28 8.65 -37.29
CA ARG A 379 3.58 7.95 -37.31
C ARG A 379 4.07 7.74 -38.76
N PRO A 380 5.39 7.56 -38.98
CA PRO A 380 5.99 7.55 -40.32
C PRO A 380 5.32 6.61 -41.34
N LEU A 381 4.89 5.43 -40.90
CA LEU A 381 4.22 4.44 -41.75
C LEU A 381 2.86 4.95 -42.27
N HIS A 382 2.03 5.54 -41.41
CA HIS A 382 0.71 6.05 -41.79
C HIS A 382 0.77 7.41 -42.49
N ARG A 383 1.84 8.18 -42.26
CA ARG A 383 2.08 9.45 -42.94
C ARG A 383 2.28 9.27 -44.44
N ARG A 384 2.97 8.20 -44.86
CA ARG A 384 3.13 7.84 -46.29
C ARG A 384 1.78 7.48 -46.92
N ALA A 385 1.01 6.60 -46.28
CA ALA A 385 -0.32 6.23 -46.74
C ALA A 385 -1.29 7.43 -46.80
N ALA A 386 -1.20 8.35 -45.83
CA ALA A 386 -2.01 9.58 -45.83
C ALA A 386 -1.62 10.53 -46.98
N ALA A 387 -0.33 10.65 -47.31
CA ALA A 387 0.13 11.48 -48.42
C ALA A 387 -0.39 10.97 -49.78
N GLU A 388 -0.49 9.64 -49.96
CA GLU A 388 -1.08 9.01 -51.15
C GLU A 388 -2.60 9.21 -51.23
N LEU A 389 -3.30 9.12 -50.09
CA LEU A 389 -4.76 9.15 -50.03
C LEU A 389 -5.38 10.56 -49.93
N LEU A 390 -4.66 11.52 -49.35
CA LEU A 390 -5.13 12.90 -49.13
C LEU A 390 -4.39 13.95 -49.98
N GLY A 391 -3.28 13.58 -50.62
CA GLY A 391 -2.39 14.49 -51.36
C GLY A 391 -1.35 15.15 -50.46
N SER A 392 -0.11 15.32 -50.94
CA SER A 392 1.00 15.83 -50.11
C SER A 392 1.01 17.36 -49.95
N THR A 393 1.44 17.83 -48.78
CA THR A 393 1.81 19.23 -48.51
C THR A 393 3.30 19.45 -48.25
N ALA A 394 4.15 18.42 -48.25
CA ALA A 394 5.58 18.61 -48.02
C ALA A 394 6.45 17.61 -48.79
N SER A 395 7.37 18.16 -49.59
CA SER A 395 8.45 17.45 -50.28
C SER A 395 9.47 16.93 -49.27
N PRO A 396 9.87 15.64 -49.28
CA PRO A 396 10.95 15.17 -48.43
C PRO A 396 12.28 15.62 -49.04
N ALA A 397 12.91 16.64 -48.44
CA ALA A 397 14.30 16.94 -48.71
C ALA A 397 15.16 15.75 -48.24
N ALA A 398 15.96 15.25 -49.18
CA ALA A 398 16.93 14.17 -48.98
C ALA A 398 17.95 14.58 -47.91
N GLY A 399 17.89 13.90 -46.78
CA GLY A 399 18.91 13.90 -45.74
C GLY A 399 18.84 12.56 -45.04
N ALA A 400 19.43 11.53 -45.65
CA ALA A 400 19.64 10.24 -45.01
C ALA A 400 20.65 10.45 -43.87
N CYS A 401 20.16 10.83 -42.69
CA CYS A 401 20.86 10.53 -41.45
C CYS A 401 20.71 9.02 -41.27
N ALA A 402 21.79 8.27 -41.49
CA ALA A 402 21.86 6.89 -41.01
C ALA A 402 21.47 6.90 -39.53
N GLU A 403 20.41 6.18 -39.17
CA GLU A 403 19.99 6.07 -37.78
C GLU A 403 21.18 5.55 -36.96
N PRO A 404 21.50 6.16 -35.80
CA PRO A 404 22.54 5.62 -34.94
C PRO A 404 22.17 4.18 -34.58
N ALA A 405 23.15 3.28 -34.65
CA ALA A 405 22.99 1.91 -34.19
C ALA A 405 22.39 1.91 -32.78
N TYR A 406 21.34 1.12 -32.57
CA TYR A 406 20.63 1.06 -31.31
C TYR A 406 21.60 0.78 -30.14
N ALA A 407 21.58 1.65 -29.13
CA ALA A 407 22.25 1.43 -27.86
C ALA A 407 21.18 1.25 -26.78
N GLU A 408 21.25 0.16 -26.03
CA GLU A 408 20.36 -0.08 -24.89
C GLU A 408 20.57 1.03 -23.86
N VAL A 409 19.50 1.73 -23.48
CA VAL A 409 19.53 2.71 -22.39
C VAL A 409 18.88 2.08 -21.17
N LEU A 410 19.71 1.65 -20.22
CA LEU A 410 19.26 1.19 -18.91
C LEU A 410 19.35 2.33 -17.90
N PRO A 411 18.45 2.40 -16.91
CA PRO A 411 18.62 3.34 -15.80
C PRO A 411 19.98 3.07 -15.13
N PRO A 412 20.70 4.13 -14.71
CA PRO A 412 21.96 3.94 -14.01
C PRO A 412 21.70 3.14 -12.73
N ALA A 413 22.45 2.06 -12.53
CA ALA A 413 22.40 1.34 -11.27
C ALA A 413 22.84 2.29 -10.14
N PRO A 414 22.10 2.39 -9.03
CA PRO A 414 22.52 3.16 -7.87
C PRO A 414 23.89 2.63 -7.42
N VAL A 415 24.85 3.54 -7.33
CA VAL A 415 26.20 3.21 -6.88
C VAL A 415 26.11 2.96 -5.37
N PRO A 416 26.49 1.77 -4.87
CA PRO A 416 26.47 1.49 -3.44
C PRO A 416 27.29 2.53 -2.69
N ARG A 417 26.70 3.21 -1.71
CA ARG A 417 27.44 4.18 -0.91
C ARG A 417 28.11 3.49 0.28
N ARG A 418 29.42 3.70 0.38
CA ARG A 418 30.18 3.33 1.58
C ARG A 418 29.80 4.27 2.71
N LEU A 419 29.49 3.71 3.88
CA LEU A 419 29.23 4.51 5.07
C LEU A 419 30.54 5.11 5.56
N ALA A 420 30.47 6.34 6.10
CA ALA A 420 31.65 7.06 6.58
C ALA A 420 32.37 6.23 7.66
N SER A 421 33.66 5.98 7.45
CA SER A 421 34.50 5.32 8.43
C SER A 421 34.99 6.34 9.47
N GLY A 422 34.51 6.22 10.71
CA GLY A 422 34.91 7.04 11.86
C GLY A 422 33.76 7.21 12.87
N PRO A 423 34.05 7.40 14.16
CA PRO A 423 32.99 7.62 15.15
C PRO A 423 32.23 8.89 14.78
N PRO A 424 30.88 8.87 14.68
CA PRO A 424 30.11 10.10 14.57
C PRO A 424 30.46 11.02 15.75
N THR A 425 30.49 12.34 15.54
CA THR A 425 30.66 13.27 16.66
C THR A 425 29.52 13.08 17.67
N LEU A 426 29.72 13.48 18.92
CA LEU A 426 28.66 13.37 19.94
C LEU A 426 27.36 14.04 19.47
N ALA A 427 27.46 15.26 18.94
CA ALA A 427 26.33 15.99 18.36
C ALA A 427 25.70 15.26 17.17
N GLY A 428 26.51 14.66 16.29
CA GLY A 428 26.01 13.87 15.15
C GLY A 428 25.25 12.62 15.60
N THR A 429 25.75 11.90 16.60
CA THR A 429 25.06 10.74 17.20
C THR A 429 23.71 11.15 17.77
N VAL A 430 23.68 12.22 18.57
CA VAL A 430 22.45 12.72 19.18
C VAL A 430 21.42 13.12 18.12
N ALA A 431 21.85 13.78 17.04
CA ALA A 431 20.97 14.14 15.93
C ALA A 431 20.40 12.91 15.20
N LEU A 432 21.21 11.89 14.93
CA LEU A 432 20.76 10.64 14.29
C LEU A 432 19.77 9.86 15.17
N VAL A 433 20.03 9.81 16.48
CA VAL A 433 19.12 9.20 17.46
C VAL A 433 17.81 9.97 17.53
N ALA A 434 17.85 11.30 17.65
CA ALA A 434 16.65 12.13 17.66
C ALA A 434 15.83 11.94 16.38
N ALA A 435 16.47 11.95 15.20
CA ALA A 435 15.79 11.68 13.93
C ALA A 435 15.15 10.29 13.90
N SER A 436 15.84 9.25 14.39
CA SER A 436 15.33 7.87 14.39
C SER A 436 14.16 7.64 15.35
N VAL A 437 14.07 8.43 16.43
CA VAL A 437 13.03 8.32 17.46
C VAL A 437 11.83 9.24 17.19
N THR A 438 12.03 10.35 16.47
CA THR A 438 10.97 11.34 16.18
C THR A 438 10.39 11.26 14.78
N ALA A 439 11.13 10.76 13.79
CA ALA A 439 10.64 10.56 12.43
C ALA A 439 10.00 9.17 12.26
N GLY A 440 9.39 8.92 11.09
CA GLY A 440 8.93 7.58 10.70
C GLY A 440 10.07 6.57 10.56
N GLU A 441 9.84 5.45 9.86
CA GLU A 441 10.80 4.34 9.80
C GLU A 441 12.19 4.77 9.26
N PRO A 442 13.27 4.68 10.06
CA PRO A 442 14.60 5.14 9.64
C PRO A 442 15.21 4.18 8.61
N THR A 443 16.09 4.72 7.74
CA THR A 443 16.92 3.86 6.89
C THR A 443 17.88 3.03 7.72
N ALA A 444 18.25 1.83 7.23
CA ALA A 444 19.21 0.97 7.91
C ALA A 444 20.55 1.67 8.20
N ALA A 445 21.03 2.51 7.28
CA ALA A 445 22.26 3.28 7.46
C ALA A 445 22.19 4.26 8.64
N VAL A 446 21.07 4.99 8.76
CA VAL A 446 20.85 5.95 9.88
C VAL A 446 20.75 5.20 11.20
N PHE A 447 19.96 4.11 11.22
CA PHE A 447 19.76 3.29 12.41
C PHE A 447 21.09 2.70 12.93
N GLU A 448 21.89 2.09 12.06
CA GLU A 448 23.15 1.46 12.46
C GLU A 448 24.22 2.50 12.87
N SER A 449 24.27 3.65 12.19
CA SER A 449 25.20 4.73 12.55
C SER A 449 24.86 5.33 13.92
N ALA A 450 23.56 5.47 14.23
CA ALA A 450 23.10 5.94 15.53
C ALA A 450 23.43 4.92 16.64
N LEU A 451 23.21 3.63 16.39
CA LEU A 451 23.50 2.55 17.34
C LEU A 451 25.00 2.44 17.64
N ASP A 452 25.86 2.43 16.61
CA ASP A 452 27.32 2.41 16.78
C ASP A 452 27.83 3.66 17.52
N GLY A 453 27.29 4.84 17.20
CA GLY A 453 27.57 6.08 17.91
C GLY A 453 27.21 6.02 19.39
N LEU A 454 26.02 5.54 19.74
CA LEU A 454 25.58 5.37 21.13
C LEU A 454 26.56 4.49 21.93
N VAL A 455 26.98 3.36 21.36
CA VAL A 455 27.90 2.42 22.03
C VAL A 455 29.28 3.04 22.23
N ARG A 456 29.87 3.64 21.18
CA ARG A 456 31.20 4.26 21.26
C ARG A 456 31.24 5.42 22.27
N HIS A 457 30.25 6.31 22.22
CA HIS A 457 30.19 7.45 23.14
C HIS A 457 29.90 7.00 24.58
N ALA A 458 29.08 5.96 24.78
CA ALA A 458 28.84 5.40 26.10
C ALA A 458 30.10 4.74 26.70
N HIS A 459 30.96 4.13 25.88
CA HIS A 459 32.24 3.59 26.33
C HIS A 459 33.26 4.67 26.67
N HIS A 460 33.31 5.76 25.89
CA HIS A 460 34.26 6.84 26.12
C HIS A 460 33.87 7.77 27.27
N ASP A 461 32.65 8.33 27.22
CA ASP A 461 32.10 9.21 28.26
C ASP A 461 30.57 9.13 28.26
N ARG A 462 30.06 8.16 29.03
CA ARG A 462 28.63 7.98 29.21
C ARG A 462 27.94 9.20 29.82
N ALA A 463 28.61 9.95 30.68
CA ALA A 463 28.00 11.09 31.37
C ALA A 463 27.75 12.24 30.39
N ALA A 464 28.73 12.57 29.54
CA ALA A 464 28.58 13.56 28.48
C ALA A 464 27.52 13.14 27.45
N LEU A 465 27.49 11.85 27.07
CA LEU A 465 26.46 11.33 26.18
C LEU A 465 25.06 11.46 26.78
N ALA A 466 24.92 11.10 28.06
CA ALA A 466 23.65 11.19 28.76
C ALA A 466 23.17 12.65 28.88
N GLU A 467 24.07 13.61 29.14
CA GLU A 467 23.73 15.03 29.16
C GLU A 467 23.20 15.53 27.82
N ALA A 468 23.91 15.22 26.73
CA ALA A 468 23.51 15.64 25.39
C ALA A 468 22.16 15.01 24.96
N LEU A 469 21.94 13.73 25.27
CA LEU A 469 20.68 13.04 24.96
C LEU A 469 19.50 13.59 25.78
N ARG A 470 19.70 13.92 27.06
CA ARG A 470 18.65 14.55 27.89
C ARG A 470 18.18 15.88 27.28
N ALA A 471 19.11 16.69 26.79
CA ALA A 471 18.80 17.97 26.17
C ALA A 471 18.03 17.80 24.84
N ALA A 472 18.43 16.83 24.01
CA ALA A 472 17.83 16.64 22.68
C ALA A 472 16.52 15.85 22.69
N LEU A 473 16.33 14.94 23.64
CA LEU A 473 15.20 14.00 23.70
C LEU A 473 14.20 14.33 24.82
N GLY A 474 14.33 15.51 25.42
CA GLY A 474 13.41 15.99 26.44
C GLY A 474 11.97 16.03 25.92
N GLY A 475 11.05 15.38 26.63
CA GLY A 475 9.61 15.37 26.30
C GLY A 475 9.10 14.13 25.57
N LEU A 476 9.97 13.17 25.21
CA LEU A 476 9.54 11.88 24.66
C LEU A 476 8.72 11.07 25.68
N ARG A 477 7.79 10.24 25.18
CA ARG A 477 6.80 9.50 26.00
C ARG A 477 7.43 8.60 27.05
N TRP A 478 8.58 8.00 26.76
CA TRP A 478 9.32 7.13 27.68
C TRP A 478 10.41 7.88 28.48
N HIS A 479 10.78 9.11 28.11
CA HIS A 479 11.75 9.96 28.82
C HIS A 479 11.17 11.30 29.28
N PRO A 480 10.26 11.30 30.26
CA PRO A 480 9.87 12.53 30.95
C PRO A 480 11.01 13.12 31.77
N GLY A 481 10.86 14.34 32.29
CA GLY A 481 11.58 14.71 33.54
C GLY A 481 11.44 13.62 34.61
N GLY A 482 12.32 13.54 35.61
CA GLY A 482 12.19 12.58 36.72
C GLY A 482 12.76 11.18 36.42
N GLY A 483 13.86 10.83 37.09
CA GLY A 483 14.72 9.67 36.83
C GLY A 483 14.20 8.29 37.23
N ARG A 484 12.91 7.97 37.06
CA ARG A 484 12.40 6.61 37.34
C ARG A 484 12.75 5.61 36.23
N PRO A 485 12.95 4.32 36.56
CA PRO A 485 13.08 3.26 35.57
C PRO A 485 11.81 3.06 34.72
N VAL A 486 12.00 2.71 33.45
CA VAL A 486 11.00 2.39 32.43
C VAL A 486 11.03 0.90 32.19
N ASP A 487 9.87 0.31 31.87
CA ASP A 487 9.78 -1.08 31.46
C ASP A 487 10.40 -1.25 30.06
N PRO A 488 11.45 -2.07 29.88
CA PRO A 488 12.06 -2.31 28.58
C PRO A 488 11.07 -2.80 27.52
N GLY A 489 9.99 -3.48 27.91
CA GLY A 489 8.96 -3.97 26.98
C GLY A 489 8.12 -2.85 26.33
N GLN A 490 8.20 -1.62 26.83
CA GLN A 490 7.52 -0.44 26.27
C GLN A 490 8.41 0.38 25.33
N LEU A 491 9.69 0.03 25.21
CA LEU A 491 10.67 0.75 24.39
C LEU A 491 10.83 0.06 23.05
N THR A 492 10.87 0.86 21.97
CA THR A 492 11.01 0.35 20.61
C THR A 492 12.28 0.87 19.94
N GLY A 493 12.98 0.03 19.18
CA GLY A 493 14.19 0.43 18.45
C GLY A 493 15.29 1.00 19.36
N LEU A 494 15.88 2.13 18.96
CA LEU A 494 17.02 2.76 19.66
C LEU A 494 16.66 3.28 21.06
N GLU A 495 15.37 3.48 21.36
CA GLU A 495 14.91 3.98 22.66
C GLU A 495 15.43 3.13 23.83
N LEU A 496 15.56 1.81 23.63
CA LEU A 496 16.07 0.89 24.65
C LEU A 496 17.51 1.21 25.07
N VAL A 497 18.38 1.49 24.09
CA VAL A 497 19.80 1.80 24.36
C VAL A 497 19.95 3.19 24.94
N VAL A 498 19.16 4.16 24.46
CA VAL A 498 19.12 5.52 25.02
C VAL A 498 18.65 5.47 26.47
N ALA A 499 17.62 4.68 26.79
CA ALA A 499 17.15 4.47 28.14
C ALA A 499 18.24 3.88 29.04
N ALA A 500 19.07 2.96 28.54
CA ALA A 500 20.21 2.44 29.28
C ALA A 500 21.27 3.51 29.54
N VAL A 501 21.65 4.30 28.54
CA VAL A 501 22.59 5.42 28.73
C VAL A 501 22.12 6.37 29.84
N LEU A 502 20.81 6.64 29.88
CA LEU A 502 20.15 7.56 30.80
C LEU A 502 19.78 6.98 32.17
N ASP A 503 20.23 5.76 32.51
CA ASP A 503 19.88 5.03 33.75
C ASP A 503 18.36 4.85 33.94
N ARG A 504 17.63 4.73 32.83
CA ARG A 504 16.17 4.52 32.82
C ARG A 504 15.78 3.06 32.74
N VAL A 505 16.70 2.14 32.58
CA VAL A 505 16.43 0.69 32.65
C VAL A 505 17.47 0.04 33.54
N ARG A 506 17.14 -1.11 34.13
CA ARG A 506 18.08 -1.84 34.99
C ARG A 506 18.66 -3.02 34.25
N ALA A 507 19.94 -3.31 34.44
CA ALA A 507 20.63 -4.41 33.79
C ALA A 507 19.93 -5.78 33.91
N PRO A 508 19.30 -6.16 35.07
CA PRO A 508 18.57 -7.42 35.19
C PRO A 508 17.30 -7.51 34.33
N ASP A 509 16.69 -6.38 33.99
CA ASP A 509 15.46 -6.34 33.17
C ASP A 509 15.76 -6.52 31.67
N LEU A 510 17.04 -6.45 31.29
CA LEU A 510 17.55 -6.60 29.92
C LEU A 510 18.08 -8.02 29.62
N LEU A 511 17.96 -8.95 30.57
CA LEU A 511 18.43 -10.33 30.39
C LEU A 511 17.62 -11.04 29.28
N PRO A 512 18.27 -11.92 28.48
CA PRO A 512 17.62 -12.64 27.40
C PRO A 512 16.35 -13.38 27.85
N GLY A 513 15.26 -13.23 27.11
CA GLY A 513 13.99 -13.94 27.35
C GLY A 513 12.91 -13.15 28.11
N ARG A 514 13.19 -11.92 28.59
CA ARG A 514 12.17 -11.03 29.19
C ARG A 514 11.64 -9.93 28.27
N THR A 515 12.41 -9.56 27.25
CA THR A 515 12.04 -8.52 26.27
C THR A 515 11.72 -9.17 24.92
N ALA A 516 10.46 -9.57 24.73
CA ALA A 516 9.94 -9.94 23.43
C ALA A 516 8.41 -9.71 23.40
N HIS A 517 7.98 -8.46 23.18
CA HIS A 517 6.68 -8.23 22.57
C HIS A 517 6.88 -8.40 21.06
N GLY A 518 6.35 -9.49 20.51
CA GLY A 518 6.23 -9.62 19.06
C GLY A 518 5.09 -8.74 18.58
N ASP A 519 5.31 -8.03 17.47
CA ASP A 519 4.40 -7.05 16.83
C ASP A 519 3.10 -7.65 16.26
N GLY A 520 2.40 -8.48 17.04
CA GLY A 520 1.21 -9.21 16.58
C GLY A 520 1.50 -10.29 15.53
N CYS A 521 2.78 -10.54 15.21
CA CYS A 521 3.18 -11.58 14.26
C CYS A 521 3.19 -12.96 14.90
N ARG A 522 2.87 -13.99 14.10
CA ARG A 522 2.97 -15.38 14.53
C ARG A 522 4.43 -15.70 14.90
N PRO A 523 4.68 -16.50 15.95
CA PRO A 523 6.04 -16.88 16.36
C PRO A 523 6.87 -17.56 15.26
N ASP A 524 6.20 -18.20 14.30
CA ASP A 524 6.84 -18.90 13.18
C ASP A 524 6.97 -18.03 11.91
N CYS A 525 6.61 -16.75 11.98
CA CYS A 525 6.74 -15.80 10.87
C CYS A 525 8.19 -15.32 10.70
N VAL A 526 8.65 -15.20 9.45
CA VAL A 526 9.98 -14.66 9.12
C VAL A 526 10.20 -13.23 9.64
N HIS A 527 9.17 -12.39 9.62
CA HIS A 527 9.22 -11.02 10.15
C HIS A 527 9.48 -10.98 11.66
N ALA A 528 8.93 -11.96 12.40
CA ALA A 528 9.20 -12.11 13.82
C ALA A 528 10.67 -12.53 14.06
N ALA A 529 11.21 -13.43 13.23
CA ALA A 529 12.60 -13.84 13.31
C ALA A 529 13.58 -12.69 12.98
N LEU A 530 13.30 -11.88 11.95
CA LEU A 530 14.09 -10.70 11.60
C LEU A 530 14.05 -9.64 12.72
N SER A 531 12.86 -9.39 13.29
CA SER A 531 12.69 -8.42 14.37
C SER A 531 13.35 -8.88 15.67
N ALA A 532 13.34 -10.19 15.96
CA ALA A 532 14.00 -10.77 17.11
C ALA A 532 15.53 -10.54 17.09
N VAL A 533 16.15 -10.54 15.92
CA VAL A 533 17.58 -10.23 15.76
C VAL A 533 17.89 -8.79 16.14
N THR A 534 17.13 -7.82 15.61
CA THR A 534 17.31 -6.41 15.95
C THR A 534 17.07 -6.15 17.45
N ALA A 535 16.00 -6.74 18.01
CA ALA A 535 15.68 -6.62 19.44
C ALA A 535 16.79 -7.20 20.34
N ALA A 536 17.33 -8.37 19.99
CA ALA A 536 18.41 -9.00 20.75
C ALA A 536 19.69 -8.14 20.76
N ARG A 537 20.05 -7.54 19.62
CA ARG A 537 21.20 -6.62 19.54
C ARG A 537 21.01 -5.37 20.40
N LEU A 538 19.82 -4.77 20.36
CA LEU A 538 19.51 -3.58 21.15
C LEU A 538 19.53 -3.89 22.66
N ALA A 539 18.97 -5.03 23.07
CA ALA A 539 19.01 -5.48 24.46
C ALA A 539 20.44 -5.76 24.93
N GLU A 540 21.27 -6.42 24.10
CA GLU A 540 22.68 -6.64 24.38
C GLU A 540 23.46 -5.32 24.52
N ALA A 541 23.31 -4.40 23.56
CA ALA A 541 23.96 -3.09 23.63
C ALA A 541 23.54 -2.31 24.89
N ALA A 542 22.23 -2.26 25.18
CA ALA A 542 21.70 -1.61 26.38
C ALA A 542 22.25 -2.24 27.67
N HIS A 543 22.32 -3.57 27.73
CA HIS A 543 22.88 -4.28 28.89
C HIS A 543 24.36 -3.98 29.07
N ARG A 544 25.15 -3.99 27.98
CA ARG A 544 26.59 -3.68 28.00
C ARG A 544 26.86 -2.24 28.41
N VAL A 545 26.07 -1.26 27.98
CA VAL A 545 26.16 0.15 28.42
C VAL A 545 26.06 0.28 29.95
N LEU A 546 25.24 -0.54 30.61
CA LEU A 546 25.05 -0.50 32.06
C LEU A 546 26.07 -1.30 32.87
N THR A 547 26.78 -2.23 32.24
CA THR A 547 27.61 -3.23 32.92
C THR A 547 29.07 -3.08 32.56
N ASP A 548 29.41 -3.44 31.33
CA ASP A 548 30.76 -3.41 30.78
C ASP A 548 30.67 -2.87 29.33
N PRO A 549 30.79 -1.54 29.16
CA PRO A 549 30.57 -0.87 27.87
C PRO A 549 31.52 -1.35 26.77
N LEU A 550 30.98 -1.67 25.59
CA LEU A 550 31.75 -2.12 24.43
C LEU A 550 32.45 -0.95 23.73
N PRO A 551 33.70 -1.11 23.26
CA PRO A 551 34.43 -0.03 22.60
C PRO A 551 33.80 0.43 21.27
N PHE A 552 33.15 -0.49 20.54
CA PHE A 552 32.41 -0.25 19.30
C PHE A 552 31.64 -1.52 18.89
N LEU A 553 30.74 -1.46 17.90
CA LEU A 553 30.04 -2.64 17.42
C LEU A 553 30.81 -3.33 16.27
N LEU A 554 30.83 -4.66 16.26
CA LEU A 554 31.37 -5.48 15.19
C LEU A 554 30.46 -5.47 13.95
N ALA A 555 29.14 -5.47 14.13
CA ALA A 555 28.19 -5.58 13.02
C ALA A 555 27.89 -4.26 12.29
N THR A 556 28.52 -3.15 12.67
CA THR A 556 28.35 -1.85 12.02
C THR A 556 28.67 -1.97 10.52
N PRO A 557 27.71 -1.74 9.62
CA PRO A 557 27.90 -2.05 8.21
C PRO A 557 28.94 -1.13 7.55
N THR A 558 29.63 -1.64 6.54
CA THR A 558 30.54 -0.86 5.69
C THR A 558 29.76 -0.14 4.58
N TRP A 559 28.65 -0.71 4.15
CA TRP A 559 27.80 -0.23 3.06
C TRP A 559 26.39 0.07 3.53
N GLU A 560 25.71 1.02 2.88
CA GLU A 560 24.30 1.35 3.19
C GLU A 560 23.31 0.21 2.93
N THR A 561 23.73 -0.85 2.25
CA THR A 561 23.00 -2.12 2.08
C THR A 561 22.87 -2.90 3.40
N GLY A 562 23.72 -2.60 4.38
CA GLY A 562 23.91 -3.41 5.59
C GLY A 562 25.11 -4.37 5.48
N SER A 563 25.75 -4.48 4.32
CA SER A 563 26.91 -5.37 4.11
C SER A 563 28.16 -4.89 4.87
N LEU A 564 28.95 -5.84 5.34
CA LEU A 564 30.21 -5.62 6.07
C LEU A 564 31.39 -6.23 5.30
N GLU A 565 32.47 -5.46 5.11
CA GLU A 565 33.68 -6.01 4.48
C GLU A 565 34.41 -6.96 5.44
N PRO A 566 34.89 -8.11 4.97
CA PRO A 566 35.54 -9.10 5.83
C PRO A 566 36.85 -8.60 6.43
N GLU A 567 37.62 -7.81 5.70
CA GLU A 567 38.86 -7.20 6.20
C GLU A 567 38.58 -6.24 7.36
N GLU A 568 37.47 -5.48 7.28
CA GLU A 568 37.03 -4.57 8.33
C GLU A 568 36.62 -5.34 9.59
N LEU A 569 35.92 -6.48 9.44
CA LEU A 569 35.58 -7.33 10.58
C LEU A 569 36.82 -7.96 11.23
N VAL A 570 37.82 -8.39 10.44
CA VAL A 570 39.11 -8.88 10.95
C VAL A 570 39.85 -7.79 11.74
N VAL A 571 39.89 -6.56 11.23
CA VAL A 571 40.50 -5.41 11.92
C VAL A 571 39.81 -5.14 13.26
N ARG A 572 38.47 -5.19 13.30
CA ARG A 572 37.66 -5.00 14.50
C ARG A 572 37.90 -6.11 15.54
N LEU A 573 37.91 -7.37 15.13
CA LEU A 573 38.21 -8.49 16.03
C LEU A 573 39.65 -8.42 16.58
N ALA A 574 40.63 -8.03 15.74
CA ALA A 574 41.99 -7.80 16.20
C ALA A 574 42.07 -6.68 17.25
N ALA A 575 41.27 -5.62 17.10
CA ALA A 575 41.18 -4.54 18.09
C ALA A 575 40.55 -5.02 19.41
N TYR A 576 39.49 -5.84 19.36
CA TYR A 576 38.91 -6.49 20.56
C TYR A 576 39.96 -7.33 21.30
N ARG A 577 40.72 -8.15 20.56
CA ARG A 577 41.84 -8.94 21.13
C ARG A 577 42.87 -8.06 21.81
N ARG A 578 43.28 -6.95 21.17
CA ARG A 578 44.25 -5.99 21.76
C ARG A 578 43.75 -5.34 23.04
N LEU A 579 42.44 -5.07 23.12
CA LEU A 579 41.79 -4.47 24.30
C LEU A 579 41.44 -5.49 25.38
N GLY A 580 41.66 -6.79 25.15
CA GLY A 580 41.33 -7.86 26.10
C GLY A 580 39.84 -7.96 26.44
N THR A 581 38.96 -7.42 25.59
CA THR A 581 37.51 -7.41 25.77
C THR A 581 36.88 -8.43 24.82
N GLY A 582 35.85 -9.16 25.26
CA GLY A 582 35.08 -10.07 24.40
C GLY A 582 33.93 -9.34 23.68
N PRO A 583 33.61 -9.71 22.42
CA PRO A 583 32.46 -9.13 21.74
C PRO A 583 31.13 -9.67 22.29
N GLY A 584 30.07 -8.88 22.12
CA GLY A 584 28.72 -9.33 22.43
C GLY A 584 28.28 -10.44 21.47
N PRO A 585 27.69 -11.55 21.95
CA PRO A 585 27.27 -12.66 21.09
C PRO A 585 26.21 -12.30 20.04
N ALA A 586 25.26 -11.41 20.33
CA ALA A 586 24.24 -10.99 19.36
C ALA A 586 24.83 -10.08 18.28
N ASP A 587 25.70 -9.14 18.65
CA ASP A 587 26.37 -8.28 17.69
C ASP A 587 27.37 -9.06 16.81
N PHE A 588 28.14 -9.99 17.39
CA PHE A 588 29.02 -10.85 16.59
C PHE A 588 28.23 -11.76 15.64
N ALA A 589 27.12 -12.35 16.09
CA ALA A 589 26.24 -13.13 15.23
C ALA A 589 25.69 -12.31 14.05
N GLN A 590 25.29 -11.06 14.30
CA GLN A 590 24.88 -10.15 13.23
C GLN A 590 26.04 -9.79 12.28
N ALA A 591 27.26 -9.64 12.79
CA ALA A 591 28.44 -9.36 11.97
C ALA A 591 28.70 -10.51 10.98
N LEU A 592 28.54 -11.77 11.43
CA LEU A 592 28.62 -12.94 10.55
C LEU A 592 27.53 -12.93 9.47
N LEU A 593 26.28 -12.58 9.79
CA LEU A 593 25.21 -12.50 8.77
C LEU A 593 25.42 -11.37 7.74
N ARG A 594 26.16 -10.32 8.10
CA ARG A 594 26.42 -9.15 7.25
C ARG A 594 27.72 -9.24 6.44
N VAL A 595 28.67 -10.06 6.86
CA VAL A 595 29.99 -10.10 6.23
C VAL A 595 29.88 -10.61 4.80
N ARG A 596 30.45 -9.87 3.85
CA ARG A 596 30.52 -10.28 2.45
C ARG A 596 31.30 -11.58 2.32
N ARG A 597 30.80 -12.49 1.50
CA ARG A 597 31.42 -13.79 1.24
C ARG A 597 32.64 -13.61 0.33
N SER A 598 33.81 -13.42 0.94
CA SER A 598 35.10 -13.38 0.23
C SER A 598 36.07 -14.38 0.87
N PRO A 599 36.48 -15.44 0.14
CA PRO A 599 37.41 -16.44 0.70
C PRO A 599 38.82 -15.86 0.95
N GLY A 600 39.16 -14.71 0.36
CA GLY A 600 40.47 -14.07 0.52
C GLY A 600 40.81 -13.67 1.96
N ALA A 601 39.81 -13.42 2.80
CA ALA A 601 40.01 -13.02 4.19
C ALA A 601 40.09 -14.20 5.18
N VAL A 602 39.87 -15.45 4.72
CA VAL A 602 39.92 -16.65 5.58
C VAL A 602 41.26 -16.79 6.32
N PRO A 603 42.44 -16.66 5.68
CA PRO A 603 43.72 -16.79 6.37
C PRO A 603 43.93 -15.69 7.42
N ALA A 604 43.49 -14.46 7.13
CA ALA A 604 43.62 -13.33 8.04
C ALA A 604 42.72 -13.48 9.28
N ALA A 605 41.50 -14.01 9.11
CA ALA A 605 40.59 -14.32 10.21
C ALA A 605 41.15 -15.43 11.11
N ALA A 606 41.66 -16.52 10.53
CA ALA A 606 42.27 -17.62 11.28
C ALA A 606 43.55 -17.19 12.04
N ALA A 607 44.35 -16.29 11.45
CA ALA A 607 45.56 -15.76 12.09
C ALA A 607 45.28 -14.93 13.36
N LEU A 608 44.02 -14.54 13.62
CA LEU A 608 43.63 -13.87 14.86
C LEU A 608 43.78 -14.78 16.08
N GLY A 609 43.80 -16.11 15.93
CA GLY A 609 44.01 -17.06 17.04
C GLY A 609 43.03 -16.86 18.20
N THR A 610 41.77 -16.55 17.87
CA THR A 610 40.67 -16.34 18.83
C THR A 610 39.47 -17.18 18.38
N PRO A 611 38.59 -17.63 19.30
CA PRO A 611 37.39 -18.38 18.93
C PRO A 611 36.52 -17.66 17.89
N GLU A 612 36.40 -16.33 18.00
CA GLU A 612 35.65 -15.51 17.05
C GLU A 612 36.35 -15.42 15.68
N GLY A 613 37.68 -15.37 15.66
CA GLY A 613 38.47 -15.43 14.42
C GLY A 613 38.31 -16.77 13.69
N ASP A 614 38.35 -17.88 14.43
CA ASP A 614 38.15 -19.23 13.86
C ASP A 614 36.72 -19.39 13.31
N ARG A 615 35.72 -18.86 14.03
CA ARG A 615 34.32 -18.88 13.59
C ARG A 615 34.09 -18.02 12.35
N LEU A 616 34.73 -16.84 12.27
CA LEU A 616 34.70 -16.02 11.06
C LEU A 616 35.36 -16.72 9.88
N ALA A 617 36.51 -17.36 10.09
CA ALA A 617 37.21 -18.13 9.06
C ALA A 617 36.34 -19.27 8.53
N ALA A 618 35.71 -20.05 9.42
CA ALA A 618 34.79 -21.12 9.04
C ALA A 618 33.56 -20.58 8.28
N TRP A 619 33.01 -19.43 8.71
CA TRP A 619 31.89 -18.78 8.05
C TRP A 619 32.23 -18.36 6.61
N LEU A 620 33.38 -17.71 6.42
CA LEU A 620 33.89 -17.29 5.10
C LEU A 620 34.28 -18.47 4.20
N ALA A 621 34.67 -19.61 4.80
CA ALA A 621 35.07 -20.83 4.08
C ALA A 621 33.89 -21.72 3.63
N GLY A 622 32.65 -21.42 4.02
CA GLY A 622 31.46 -22.11 3.52
C GLY A 622 30.32 -22.29 4.53
N ALA A 623 30.58 -22.21 5.84
CA ALA A 623 29.50 -22.33 6.84
C ALA A 623 28.46 -21.19 6.74
N GLY A 624 28.86 -20.08 6.12
CA GLY A 624 28.00 -18.94 5.80
C GLY A 624 27.21 -19.04 4.50
N GLU A 625 27.23 -20.17 3.78
CA GLU A 625 26.43 -20.35 2.57
C GLU A 625 24.91 -20.40 2.87
N PRO A 626 24.06 -19.86 2.00
CA PRO A 626 22.61 -19.92 2.17
C PRO A 626 22.11 -21.35 1.94
N PRO A 627 21.02 -21.77 2.61
CA PRO A 627 20.45 -23.09 2.36
C PRO A 627 19.94 -23.20 0.92
N ALA A 628 20.00 -24.40 0.37
CA ALA A 628 19.44 -24.67 -0.96
C ALA A 628 17.93 -24.39 -0.98
N VAL A 629 17.48 -23.69 -2.02
CA VAL A 629 16.07 -23.42 -2.28
C VAL A 629 15.49 -24.53 -3.15
N ARG A 630 14.45 -25.20 -2.67
CA ARG A 630 13.70 -26.20 -3.43
C ARG A 630 12.46 -25.57 -4.04
N ARG A 631 12.30 -25.72 -5.35
CA ARG A 631 11.13 -25.26 -6.11
C ARG A 631 10.13 -26.40 -6.30
N ARG A 632 8.85 -26.14 -6.03
CA ARG A 632 7.73 -27.07 -6.26
C ARG A 632 6.50 -26.32 -6.79
N VAL A 633 5.61 -27.05 -7.46
CA VAL A 633 4.30 -26.54 -7.92
C VAL A 633 3.21 -27.25 -7.13
N THR A 634 2.44 -26.50 -6.35
CA THR A 634 1.41 -27.05 -5.45
C THR A 634 0.02 -26.57 -5.87
N ASP A 635 -0.99 -27.40 -5.57
CA ASP A 635 -2.40 -27.00 -5.67
C ASP A 635 -2.72 -26.03 -4.53
N PRO A 636 -3.60 -25.03 -4.73
CA PRO A 636 -3.95 -24.11 -3.67
C PRO A 636 -4.57 -24.86 -2.47
N PHE A 637 -4.02 -24.63 -1.28
CA PHE A 637 -4.65 -25.06 -0.04
C PHE A 637 -6.01 -24.35 0.12
N PRO A 638 -7.08 -25.04 0.54
CA PRO A 638 -8.33 -24.38 0.92
C PRO A 638 -8.08 -23.41 2.08
N ASP A 639 -8.71 -22.23 1.99
CA ASP A 639 -8.60 -21.11 2.92
C ASP A 639 -8.65 -21.56 4.41
N PRO A 640 -7.61 -21.32 5.22
CA PRO A 640 -7.58 -21.71 6.64
C PRO A 640 -8.58 -20.93 7.50
N LEU A 641 -9.20 -19.85 7.01
CA LEU A 641 -10.35 -19.22 7.67
C LEU A 641 -11.61 -20.10 7.68
N ARG A 642 -11.59 -21.26 7.01
CA ARG A 642 -12.66 -22.26 6.99
C ARG A 642 -12.36 -23.56 7.72
N VAL A 643 -11.16 -23.73 8.30
CA VAL A 643 -10.84 -24.92 9.09
C VAL A 643 -10.89 -24.53 10.57
N PRO A 644 -11.85 -25.05 11.37
CA PRO A 644 -11.83 -24.84 12.80
C PRO A 644 -10.53 -25.43 13.37
N SER A 645 -9.74 -24.61 14.05
CA SER A 645 -8.55 -25.05 14.77
C SER A 645 -8.98 -26.10 15.81
N PRO A 646 -8.36 -27.30 15.85
CA PRO A 646 -8.76 -28.36 16.77
C PRO A 646 -8.54 -28.01 18.26
N ASP A 647 -7.75 -26.97 18.57
CA ASP A 647 -7.35 -26.62 19.94
C ASP A 647 -8.09 -25.42 20.58
N ARG A 648 -9.29 -25.05 20.09
CA ARG A 648 -10.17 -24.16 20.86
C ARG A 648 -11.31 -24.97 21.47
N ALA A 649 -11.08 -25.49 22.68
CA ALA A 649 -12.17 -25.87 23.56
C ALA A 649 -13.05 -24.63 23.82
N PRO A 650 -14.37 -24.68 23.60
CA PRO A 650 -15.24 -23.56 23.91
C PRO A 650 -15.24 -23.33 25.41
N PHE A 651 -14.89 -22.11 25.82
CA PHE A 651 -15.08 -21.63 27.18
C PHE A 651 -16.61 -21.54 27.42
N THR A 652 -17.17 -22.57 28.04
CA THR A 652 -18.55 -22.57 28.51
C THR A 652 -18.63 -21.69 29.76
N ALA A 653 -19.10 -20.46 29.60
CA ALA A 653 -19.62 -19.71 30.74
C ALA A 653 -20.91 -20.40 31.24
N PRO A 654 -21.06 -20.64 32.55
CA PRO A 654 -22.30 -21.16 33.11
C PRO A 654 -23.28 -19.99 33.18
N PHE A 655 -24.49 -20.18 32.67
CA PHE A 655 -25.75 -19.50 33.00
C PHE A 655 -26.60 -19.43 31.74
N THR A 656 -27.43 -20.45 31.54
CA THR A 656 -28.82 -20.30 31.08
C THR A 656 -29.48 -21.67 31.13
N THR A 657 -30.57 -21.73 31.88
CA THR A 657 -31.47 -22.87 32.05
C THR A 657 -32.06 -23.29 30.69
N PRO A 658 -32.21 -24.59 30.38
CA PRO A 658 -32.78 -25.02 29.11
C PRO A 658 -34.31 -24.91 29.14
N LEU A 659 -34.90 -24.15 28.23
CA LEU A 659 -36.31 -24.29 27.87
C LEU A 659 -36.43 -25.45 26.87
N THR A 660 -37.02 -26.54 27.33
CA THR A 660 -37.42 -27.72 26.57
C THR A 660 -38.61 -27.39 25.66
N GLY A 661 -38.45 -27.63 24.36
CA GLY A 661 -39.54 -27.66 23.38
C GLY A 661 -39.22 -28.69 22.27
N PRO A 662 -40.20 -29.46 21.76
CA PRO A 662 -39.93 -30.62 20.90
C PRO A 662 -39.56 -30.20 19.47
N ALA A 663 -38.58 -30.90 18.89
CA ALA A 663 -38.17 -30.74 17.51
C ALA A 663 -39.29 -31.12 16.53
N ALA A 664 -39.77 -30.17 15.74
CA ALA A 664 -40.64 -30.42 14.60
C ALA A 664 -39.80 -30.83 13.38
N ALA A 665 -40.23 -31.91 12.71
CA ALA A 665 -39.62 -32.44 11.50
C ALA A 665 -39.76 -31.45 10.30
N PRO A 666 -38.78 -31.40 9.37
CA PRO A 666 -38.83 -30.49 8.24
C PRO A 666 -39.78 -30.95 7.12
N ASP A 667 -40.56 -30.01 6.63
CA ASP A 667 -41.54 -30.09 5.52
C ASP A 667 -40.86 -30.37 4.15
N PRO A 668 -41.37 -31.31 3.30
CA PRO A 668 -40.75 -31.67 2.02
C PRO A 668 -40.92 -30.67 0.87
N GLN A 669 -41.61 -29.53 1.03
CA GLN A 669 -41.92 -28.62 -0.08
C GLN A 669 -41.10 -27.32 -0.16
N SER A 670 -39.85 -27.31 0.32
CA SER A 670 -38.93 -26.18 0.10
C SER A 670 -38.03 -26.42 -1.13
N GLY A 671 -38.20 -25.57 -2.16
CA GLY A 671 -37.35 -25.53 -3.36
C GLY A 671 -35.86 -25.35 -3.06
N PRO A 672 -34.97 -25.52 -4.05
CA PRO A 672 -33.55 -25.71 -3.83
C PRO A 672 -32.94 -24.56 -3.04
N ARG A 673 -32.43 -24.88 -1.84
CA ARG A 673 -31.73 -23.94 -0.97
C ARG A 673 -30.45 -23.47 -1.66
N ARG A 674 -30.11 -22.21 -1.41
CA ARG A 674 -29.06 -21.37 -2.02
C ARG A 674 -27.61 -21.83 -1.79
N TRP A 675 -27.34 -23.13 -1.87
CA TRP A 675 -26.02 -23.76 -1.67
C TRP A 675 -25.47 -24.42 -2.95
N ASP A 676 -26.30 -24.55 -4.00
CA ASP A 676 -25.89 -25.05 -5.32
C ASP A 676 -25.31 -23.94 -6.21
N ARG A 677 -24.37 -23.15 -5.69
CA ARG A 677 -23.45 -22.39 -6.55
C ARG A 677 -22.30 -23.31 -6.92
N PRO A 678 -21.91 -23.41 -8.21
CA PRO A 678 -20.69 -24.13 -8.57
C PRO A 678 -19.52 -23.53 -7.77
N PRO A 679 -18.54 -24.34 -7.32
CA PRO A 679 -17.37 -23.82 -6.66
C PRO A 679 -16.75 -22.72 -7.52
N ARG A 680 -16.46 -21.56 -6.92
CA ARG A 680 -15.65 -20.51 -7.56
C ARG A 680 -14.41 -21.20 -8.13
N ALA A 681 -14.02 -20.83 -9.36
CA ALA A 681 -12.86 -21.39 -10.06
C ALA A 681 -11.73 -21.63 -9.06
N ALA A 682 -11.28 -22.89 -8.95
CA ALA A 682 -10.19 -23.28 -8.06
C ALA A 682 -9.04 -22.27 -8.23
N ALA A 683 -8.45 -21.83 -7.11
CA ALA A 683 -7.30 -20.95 -7.19
C ALA A 683 -6.23 -21.59 -8.12
N PRO A 684 -5.47 -20.79 -8.88
CA PRO A 684 -4.45 -21.34 -9.74
C PRO A 684 -3.42 -22.12 -8.91
N ARG A 685 -2.92 -23.23 -9.47
CA ARG A 685 -1.70 -23.89 -8.97
C ARG A 685 -0.60 -22.84 -8.84
N ARG A 686 0.19 -22.90 -7.78
CA ARG A 686 1.21 -21.87 -7.49
C ARG A 686 2.59 -22.49 -7.38
N ILE A 687 3.61 -21.70 -7.70
CA ILE A 687 5.00 -22.05 -7.47
C ILE A 687 5.31 -21.68 -6.02
N VAL A 688 5.90 -22.62 -5.29
CA VAL A 688 6.36 -22.42 -3.92
C VAL A 688 7.86 -22.69 -3.86
N LEU A 689 8.54 -21.88 -3.06
CA LEU A 689 9.95 -22.04 -2.72
C LEU A 689 10.06 -22.45 -1.26
N GLU A 690 10.71 -23.58 -1.03
CA GLU A 690 11.01 -24.10 0.30
C GLU A 690 12.51 -23.94 0.57
N THR A 691 12.88 -23.46 1.76
CA THR A 691 14.29 -23.38 2.16
C THR A 691 14.60 -24.51 3.13
N ALA A 692 15.72 -25.18 2.93
CA ALA A 692 16.22 -26.14 3.92
C ALA A 692 16.60 -25.44 5.22
N GLU A 693 16.73 -26.24 6.27
CA GLU A 693 17.25 -25.78 7.56
C GLU A 693 18.71 -25.33 7.44
N ARG A 694 19.07 -24.24 8.11
CA ARG A 694 20.45 -23.75 8.23
C ARG A 694 20.99 -24.12 9.61
N CYS A 695 21.49 -25.35 9.75
CA CYS A 695 21.86 -25.96 11.03
C CYS A 695 22.84 -25.10 11.84
N VAL A 696 23.85 -24.52 11.20
CA VAL A 696 24.84 -23.61 11.84
C VAL A 696 24.14 -22.45 12.58
N VAL A 697 23.10 -21.85 11.98
CA VAL A 697 22.32 -20.77 12.63
C VAL A 697 21.39 -21.30 13.72
N ARG A 698 20.94 -22.55 13.64
CA ARG A 698 20.08 -23.13 14.70
C ARG A 698 20.86 -23.60 15.91
N GLU A 699 22.07 -24.10 15.71
CA GLU A 699 22.88 -24.74 16.74
C GLU A 699 23.83 -23.74 17.40
N GLU A 700 24.54 -22.93 16.60
CA GLU A 700 25.65 -22.11 17.10
C GLU A 700 25.28 -20.64 17.36
N PHE A 701 24.18 -20.14 16.79
CA PHE A 701 23.79 -18.74 16.98
C PHE A 701 22.95 -18.53 18.26
N PRO A 702 22.91 -17.29 18.80
CA PRO A 702 22.07 -16.95 19.94
C PRO A 702 20.60 -17.28 19.69
N ALA A 703 19.85 -17.58 20.77
CA ALA A 703 18.48 -18.07 20.67
C ALA A 703 17.55 -17.23 19.78
N ALA A 704 17.70 -15.90 19.80
CA ALA A 704 16.93 -14.96 18.98
C ALA A 704 17.15 -15.12 17.46
N PHE A 705 18.33 -15.61 17.03
CA PHE A 705 18.69 -15.78 15.62
C PHE A 705 18.24 -17.14 15.07
N ARG A 706 18.00 -18.12 15.93
CA ARG A 706 17.68 -19.50 15.53
C ARG A 706 16.41 -19.60 14.68
N GLY A 707 15.50 -18.63 14.80
CA GLY A 707 14.33 -18.50 13.93
C GLY A 707 14.70 -18.36 12.45
N LEU A 708 15.79 -17.67 12.12
CA LEU A 708 16.28 -17.49 10.75
C LEU A 708 16.80 -18.79 10.14
N GLY A 709 17.25 -19.74 10.97
CA GLY A 709 17.77 -21.02 10.50
C GLY A 709 16.71 -22.10 10.29
N ARG A 710 15.43 -21.83 10.58
CA ARG A 710 14.34 -22.80 10.41
C ARG A 710 14.07 -23.06 8.92
N ALA A 711 13.68 -24.30 8.61
CA ALA A 711 13.18 -24.63 7.28
C ALA A 711 11.89 -23.84 6.99
N HIS A 712 11.81 -23.24 5.81
CA HIS A 712 10.61 -22.51 5.38
C HIS A 712 9.80 -23.40 4.44
N THR A 713 8.58 -23.78 4.86
CA THR A 713 7.68 -24.63 4.07
C THR A 713 6.35 -23.92 3.79
N GLU A 714 5.56 -24.44 2.85
CA GLU A 714 4.26 -23.86 2.46
C GLU A 714 3.29 -23.68 3.65
N SER A 715 3.34 -24.59 4.63
CA SER A 715 2.48 -24.58 5.83
C SER A 715 2.74 -23.39 6.77
N ALA A 716 3.83 -22.64 6.58
CA ALA A 716 4.21 -21.50 7.42
C ALA A 716 3.44 -20.19 7.13
N ARG A 717 2.35 -20.18 6.34
CA ARG A 717 1.76 -18.90 5.88
C ARG A 717 0.34 -18.58 6.32
N GLY A 718 0.32 -17.55 7.16
CA GLY A 718 -0.39 -16.29 6.94
C GLY A 718 0.13 -15.30 8.00
N CYS A 719 1.14 -14.49 7.66
CA CYS A 719 1.48 -13.34 8.52
C CYS A 719 0.44 -12.26 8.24
N SER A 720 -0.01 -11.56 9.28
CA SER A 720 -0.93 -10.44 9.12
C SER A 720 -0.31 -9.38 8.18
N PRO A 721 -1.08 -8.65 7.36
CA PRO A 721 -0.58 -7.48 6.63
C PRO A 721 0.11 -6.44 7.54
N SER A 722 -0.18 -6.46 8.84
CA SER A 722 0.51 -5.65 9.86
C SER A 722 1.95 -6.11 10.15
N CYS A 723 2.38 -7.26 9.64
CA CYS A 723 3.74 -7.79 9.79
C CYS A 723 4.71 -7.29 8.71
N ALA A 724 4.31 -6.35 7.86
CA ALA A 724 5.18 -5.80 6.81
C ALA A 724 6.49 -5.29 7.44
N GLY A 725 7.60 -5.98 7.18
CA GLY A 725 8.92 -5.54 7.58
C GLY A 725 9.36 -4.36 6.71
N GLY A 726 10.02 -3.37 7.29
CA GLY A 726 10.60 -2.28 6.52
C GLY A 726 12.12 -2.40 6.35
N LEU A 727 12.75 -1.24 6.12
CA LEU A 727 14.10 -1.16 5.54
C LEU A 727 15.19 -1.68 6.48
N VAL A 728 14.96 -1.64 7.79
CA VAL A 728 15.90 -2.14 8.80
C VAL A 728 15.95 -3.67 8.78
N GLN A 729 14.82 -4.36 8.57
CA GLN A 729 14.73 -5.82 8.54
C GLN A 729 15.49 -6.42 7.34
N GLN A 730 15.50 -5.76 6.18
CA GLN A 730 16.25 -6.23 5.00
C GLN A 730 17.78 -6.15 5.19
N SER A 731 18.26 -5.26 6.06
CA SER A 731 19.68 -5.11 6.41
C SER A 731 20.20 -6.16 7.39
N VAL A 732 19.32 -7.04 7.89
CA VAL A 732 19.71 -8.16 8.76
C VAL A 732 20.50 -9.20 7.95
N LEU A 733 20.12 -9.41 6.69
CA LEU A 733 20.62 -10.47 5.80
C LEU A 733 21.07 -9.91 4.43
N PRO A 734 21.99 -8.93 4.40
CA PRO A 734 22.30 -8.18 3.18
C PRO A 734 22.99 -9.02 2.09
N GLU A 735 23.57 -10.18 2.43
CA GLU A 735 24.22 -11.12 1.49
C GLU A 735 23.33 -12.31 1.10
N ASP A 736 22.08 -12.34 1.60
CA ASP A 736 21.15 -13.46 1.50
C ASP A 736 19.87 -13.08 0.72
N ARG A 737 20.02 -12.24 -0.31
CA ARG A 737 18.87 -11.76 -1.14
C ARG A 737 18.07 -12.89 -1.79
N GLU A 738 18.71 -14.00 -2.12
CA GLU A 738 18.06 -15.18 -2.69
C GLU A 738 17.10 -15.85 -1.69
N MET A 739 17.50 -15.94 -0.42
CA MET A 739 16.68 -16.47 0.67
C MET A 739 15.53 -15.51 0.99
N GLN A 740 15.82 -14.21 1.04
CA GLN A 740 14.80 -13.17 1.22
C GLN A 740 13.77 -13.18 0.08
N ALA A 741 14.19 -13.41 -1.17
CA ALA A 741 13.28 -13.59 -2.31
C ALA A 741 12.33 -14.78 -2.11
N ALA A 742 12.86 -15.93 -1.68
CA ALA A 742 12.04 -17.11 -1.39
C ALA A 742 11.00 -16.85 -0.29
N TRP A 743 11.36 -16.06 0.72
CA TRP A 743 10.44 -15.64 1.77
C TRP A 743 9.38 -14.65 1.26
N LEU A 744 9.74 -13.74 0.37
CA LEU A 744 8.84 -12.72 -0.18
C LEU A 744 7.86 -13.29 -1.24
N LEU A 745 8.25 -14.34 -1.98
CA LEU A 745 7.51 -14.84 -3.15
C LEU A 745 6.00 -15.05 -2.92
N PRO A 746 5.53 -15.68 -1.84
CA PRO A 746 4.09 -15.88 -1.63
C PRO A 746 3.29 -14.60 -1.33
N GLU A 747 3.91 -13.54 -0.78
CA GLU A 747 3.26 -12.23 -0.68
C GLU A 747 3.13 -11.59 -2.06
N VAL A 748 4.18 -11.67 -2.88
CA VAL A 748 4.14 -11.21 -4.29
C VAL A 748 3.15 -12.03 -5.12
N THR A 749 3.06 -13.34 -4.87
CA THR A 749 2.08 -14.24 -5.48
C THR A 749 0.66 -13.87 -5.06
N ALA A 750 0.45 -13.51 -3.79
CA ALA A 750 -0.81 -12.95 -3.31
C ALA A 750 -1.11 -11.61 -4.00
N GLY A 751 -0.15 -10.71 -4.17
CA GLY A 751 -0.33 -9.46 -4.93
C GLY A 751 -0.67 -9.68 -6.42
N ALA A 752 -0.23 -10.79 -7.02
CA ALA A 752 -0.58 -11.18 -8.38
C ALA A 752 -2.00 -11.79 -8.49
N THR A 753 -2.43 -12.55 -7.48
CA THR A 753 -3.67 -13.37 -7.53
C THR A 753 -4.85 -12.80 -6.72
N ALA A 754 -4.58 -12.16 -5.58
CA ALA A 754 -5.54 -11.59 -4.64
C ALA A 754 -5.73 -10.06 -4.85
N ARG A 755 -6.55 -9.43 -3.98
CA ARG A 755 -6.93 -8.01 -4.08
C ARG A 755 -6.04 -7.06 -3.26
N GLU A 756 -5.10 -7.58 -2.49
CA GLU A 756 -4.19 -6.80 -1.64
C GLU A 756 -3.03 -6.20 -2.47
N GLY A 757 -2.57 -5.01 -2.09
CA GLY A 757 -1.48 -4.28 -2.77
C GLY A 757 -0.34 -3.96 -1.81
N GLY A 758 0.83 -3.59 -2.35
CA GLY A 758 2.03 -3.22 -1.60
C GLY A 758 3.09 -4.34 -1.52
N ALA A 759 2.77 -5.55 -2.01
CA ALA A 759 3.67 -6.70 -1.98
C ALA A 759 4.89 -6.56 -2.91
N GLY A 760 4.84 -5.66 -3.91
CA GLY A 760 5.95 -5.40 -4.83
C GLY A 760 6.97 -4.37 -4.32
N ALA A 761 6.59 -3.54 -3.35
CA ALA A 761 7.43 -2.45 -2.84
C ALA A 761 8.86 -2.87 -2.40
N PRO A 762 9.08 -4.07 -1.81
CA PRO A 762 10.43 -4.49 -1.40
C PRO A 762 11.36 -4.92 -2.56
N LEU A 763 10.84 -5.15 -3.78
CA LEU A 763 11.60 -5.77 -4.89
C LEU A 763 12.81 -4.95 -5.36
N PRO A 764 12.74 -3.61 -5.57
CA PRO A 764 13.89 -2.84 -6.00
C PRO A 764 15.02 -2.93 -4.98
N ARG A 765 14.69 -2.78 -3.68
CA ARG A 765 15.67 -2.88 -2.61
C ARG A 765 16.27 -4.27 -2.50
N LEU A 766 15.48 -5.32 -2.70
CA LEU A 766 15.97 -6.69 -2.73
C LEU A 766 16.98 -6.93 -3.87
N ALA A 767 16.79 -6.28 -5.02
CA ALA A 767 17.72 -6.34 -6.14
C ALA A 767 19.03 -5.56 -5.88
N GLU A 768 19.03 -4.56 -5.00
CA GLU A 768 20.25 -3.83 -4.58
C GLU A 768 21.15 -4.63 -3.63
N LEU A 769 20.58 -5.56 -2.86
CA LEU A 769 21.30 -6.36 -1.86
C LEU A 769 22.40 -7.24 -2.50
N GLY A 770 23.34 -7.67 -1.65
CA GLY A 770 24.43 -8.56 -2.02
C GLY A 770 24.04 -10.03 -2.14
N GLY A 771 25.03 -10.88 -2.45
CA GLY A 771 24.82 -12.31 -2.70
C GLY A 771 24.40 -12.65 -4.14
N PRO A 772 24.17 -13.94 -4.44
CA PRO A 772 23.82 -14.39 -5.78
C PRO A 772 22.44 -13.88 -6.22
N ALA A 773 22.31 -13.43 -7.48
CA ALA A 773 21.01 -13.24 -8.13
C ALA A 773 20.58 -14.60 -8.71
N GLY A 774 19.98 -15.43 -7.87
CA GLY A 774 19.66 -16.81 -8.22
C GLY A 774 18.22 -17.00 -8.74
N PRO A 775 17.79 -18.27 -8.89
CA PRO A 775 16.44 -18.61 -9.34
C PRO A 775 15.28 -18.01 -8.53
N ALA A 776 15.39 -17.92 -7.21
CA ALA A 776 14.36 -17.39 -6.33
C ALA A 776 14.13 -15.90 -6.55
N LEU A 777 15.21 -15.10 -6.66
CA LEU A 777 15.11 -13.68 -6.97
C LEU A 777 14.44 -13.45 -8.31
N HIS A 778 14.92 -14.11 -9.36
CA HIS A 778 14.38 -14.00 -10.72
C HIS A 778 12.91 -14.41 -10.80
N LEU A 779 12.51 -15.51 -10.13
CA LEU A 779 11.12 -15.95 -10.06
C LEU A 779 10.23 -14.95 -9.31
N THR A 780 10.74 -14.35 -8.23
CA THR A 780 10.00 -13.38 -7.42
C THR A 780 9.76 -12.09 -8.20
N VAL A 781 10.78 -11.59 -8.90
CA VAL A 781 10.64 -10.47 -9.86
C VAL A 781 9.65 -10.82 -10.98
N ALA A 782 9.78 -12.00 -11.59
CA ALA A 782 8.86 -12.47 -12.63
C ALA A 782 7.40 -12.51 -12.16
N THR A 783 7.16 -12.94 -10.92
CA THR A 783 5.83 -12.94 -10.30
C THR A 783 5.31 -11.52 -10.09
N GLY A 784 6.17 -10.60 -9.64
CA GLY A 784 5.85 -9.18 -9.47
C GLY A 784 5.46 -8.46 -10.76
N LEU A 785 6.04 -8.82 -11.90
CA LEU A 785 5.63 -8.28 -13.22
C LEU A 785 4.16 -8.58 -13.56
N GLY A 786 3.56 -9.61 -12.94
CA GLY A 786 2.15 -9.96 -13.05
C GLY A 786 1.23 -9.35 -11.99
N ALA A 787 1.75 -8.50 -11.09
CA ALA A 787 1.02 -7.94 -9.97
C ALA A 787 -0.25 -7.20 -10.42
N ARG A 788 -1.29 -7.24 -9.58
CA ARG A 788 -2.58 -6.62 -9.90
C ARG A 788 -2.53 -5.09 -9.85
N HIS A 789 -1.81 -4.51 -8.89
CA HIS A 789 -1.65 -3.07 -8.74
C HIS A 789 -0.50 -2.55 -9.60
N ALA A 790 -0.65 -1.35 -10.14
CA ALA A 790 0.35 -0.76 -11.02
C ALA A 790 1.66 -0.44 -10.27
N GLU A 791 1.56 0.04 -9.04
CA GLU A 791 2.70 0.34 -8.17
C GLU A 791 3.59 -0.90 -7.94
N ASP A 792 2.97 -2.04 -7.60
CA ASP A 792 3.70 -3.31 -7.43
C ASP A 792 4.37 -3.78 -8.73
N ARG A 793 3.72 -3.55 -9.89
CA ARG A 793 4.32 -3.88 -11.20
C ARG A 793 5.49 -2.96 -11.52
N HIS A 794 5.38 -1.67 -11.24
CA HIS A 794 6.47 -0.71 -11.47
C HIS A 794 7.68 -1.06 -10.61
N ALA A 795 7.48 -1.39 -9.33
CA ALA A 795 8.55 -1.85 -8.45
C ALA A 795 9.23 -3.13 -8.98
N ALA A 796 8.48 -4.06 -9.57
CA ALA A 796 9.06 -5.24 -10.24
C ALA A 796 9.83 -4.90 -11.52
N VAL A 797 9.38 -3.90 -12.29
CA VAL A 797 10.11 -3.38 -13.46
C VAL A 797 11.41 -2.71 -13.03
N ASP A 798 11.39 -1.90 -11.96
CA ASP A 798 12.59 -1.26 -11.42
C ASP A 798 13.62 -2.32 -10.97
N ALA A 799 13.17 -3.37 -10.27
CA ALA A 799 14.03 -4.49 -9.89
C ALA A 799 14.63 -5.22 -11.10
N LEU A 800 13.83 -5.46 -12.15
CA LEU A 800 14.29 -6.09 -13.40
C LEU A 800 15.37 -5.24 -14.09
N LEU A 801 15.12 -3.94 -14.24
CA LEU A 801 16.04 -3.00 -14.89
C LEU A 801 17.32 -2.82 -14.08
N LEU A 802 17.22 -2.82 -12.74
CA LEU A 802 18.37 -2.76 -11.85
C LEU A 802 19.28 -3.99 -12.00
N LEU A 803 18.69 -5.19 -12.01
CA LEU A 803 19.45 -6.43 -12.24
C LEU A 803 20.12 -6.41 -13.63
N ALA A 804 19.42 -5.89 -14.65
CA ALA A 804 19.99 -5.74 -15.99
C ALA A 804 21.17 -4.77 -16.01
N ALA A 805 21.02 -3.60 -15.38
CA ALA A 805 22.05 -2.56 -15.32
C ALA A 805 23.31 -3.03 -14.58
N ARG A 806 23.17 -3.97 -13.63
CA ARG A 806 24.28 -4.58 -12.90
C ARG A 806 24.89 -5.81 -13.60
N GLY A 807 24.32 -6.26 -14.72
CA GLY A 807 24.75 -7.49 -15.39
C GLY A 807 24.43 -8.77 -14.62
N GLU A 808 23.47 -8.70 -13.68
CA GLU A 808 23.08 -9.79 -12.79
C GLU A 808 21.77 -10.49 -13.25
N LEU A 809 21.13 -9.98 -14.31
CA LEU A 809 19.87 -10.50 -14.85
C LEU A 809 20.07 -11.72 -15.76
N ASP A 810 19.54 -12.88 -15.37
CA ASP A 810 19.32 -14.04 -16.23
C ASP A 810 17.98 -13.89 -16.98
N ALA A 811 17.97 -13.06 -18.02
CA ALA A 811 16.78 -12.77 -18.82
C ALA A 811 16.11 -14.05 -19.40
N PRO A 812 16.86 -15.05 -19.91
CA PRO A 812 16.27 -16.30 -20.36
C PRO A 812 15.54 -17.08 -19.26
N ARG A 813 16.07 -17.10 -18.03
CA ARG A 813 15.40 -17.71 -16.89
C ARG A 813 14.11 -16.98 -16.52
N VAL A 814 14.14 -15.65 -16.41
CA VAL A 814 12.93 -14.86 -16.13
C VAL A 814 11.85 -15.16 -17.17
N GLY A 815 12.21 -15.27 -18.44
CA GLY A 815 11.25 -15.63 -19.49
C GLY A 815 10.66 -17.04 -19.33
N ARG A 816 11.45 -18.04 -18.91
CA ARG A 816 10.96 -19.40 -18.60
C ARG A 816 10.05 -19.42 -17.39
N ASP A 817 10.39 -18.68 -16.33
CA ASP A 817 9.56 -18.57 -15.13
C ASP A 817 8.22 -17.87 -15.47
N LEU A 818 8.25 -16.79 -16.27
CA LEU A 818 7.05 -16.12 -16.76
C LEU A 818 6.15 -17.03 -17.60
N ALA A 819 6.73 -17.85 -18.48
CA ALA A 819 5.98 -18.82 -19.25
C ALA A 819 5.21 -19.81 -18.37
N GLU A 820 5.86 -20.35 -17.34
CA GLU A 820 5.22 -21.25 -16.38
C GLU A 820 4.15 -20.52 -15.56
N LEU A 821 4.44 -19.33 -15.05
CA LEU A 821 3.49 -18.52 -14.29
C LEU A 821 2.24 -18.14 -15.10
N LEU A 822 2.38 -17.94 -16.42
CA LEU A 822 1.27 -17.74 -17.35
C LEU A 822 0.46 -19.02 -17.55
N ALA A 823 1.11 -20.18 -17.67
CA ALA A 823 0.46 -21.47 -17.80
C ALA A 823 -0.33 -21.85 -16.53
N LEU A 824 0.23 -21.53 -15.35
CA LEU A 824 -0.42 -21.68 -14.05
C LEU A 824 -1.55 -20.67 -13.83
N GLY A 825 -1.56 -19.55 -14.57
CA GLY A 825 -2.56 -18.49 -14.44
C GLY A 825 -2.30 -17.52 -13.29
N THR A 826 -1.14 -17.61 -12.63
CA THR A 826 -0.65 -16.68 -11.60
C THR A 826 -0.40 -15.31 -12.21
N VAL A 827 0.28 -15.27 -13.37
CA VAL A 827 0.49 -14.04 -14.16
C VAL A 827 -0.56 -13.98 -15.28
N LYS A 828 -1.06 -12.78 -15.60
CA LYS A 828 -2.00 -12.56 -16.71
C LYS A 828 -1.28 -11.89 -17.88
N PRO A 829 -1.48 -12.34 -19.15
CA PRO A 829 -0.76 -11.79 -20.30
C PRO A 829 -0.88 -10.27 -20.46
N ASN A 830 -2.07 -9.69 -20.25
CA ASN A 830 -2.27 -8.24 -20.40
C ASN A 830 -1.45 -7.43 -19.37
N ARG A 831 -1.31 -7.94 -18.15
CA ARG A 831 -0.52 -7.27 -17.09
C ARG A 831 0.97 -7.37 -17.39
N LEU A 832 1.42 -8.54 -17.83
CA LEU A 832 2.79 -8.73 -18.28
C LEU A 832 3.11 -7.83 -19.48
N ALA A 833 2.17 -7.67 -20.43
CA ALA A 833 2.35 -6.78 -21.57
C ALA A 833 2.46 -5.31 -21.14
N GLU A 834 1.77 -4.90 -20.07
CA GLU A 834 1.88 -3.56 -19.50
C GLU A 834 3.22 -3.33 -18.79
N ALA A 835 3.68 -4.29 -17.98
CA ALA A 835 4.99 -4.24 -17.35
C ALA A 835 6.12 -4.22 -18.41
N ALA A 836 6.03 -5.06 -19.44
CA ALA A 836 6.98 -5.09 -20.55
C ALA A 836 6.98 -3.78 -21.36
N ARG A 837 5.83 -3.15 -21.59
CA ARG A 837 5.78 -1.81 -22.20
C ARG A 837 6.48 -0.77 -21.35
N THR A 838 6.29 -0.84 -20.03
CA THR A 838 6.91 0.10 -19.09
C THR A 838 8.43 -0.05 -19.11
N ALA A 839 8.94 -1.29 -19.07
CA ALA A 839 10.37 -1.57 -19.21
C ALA A 839 10.93 -1.12 -20.57
N ALA A 840 10.25 -1.44 -21.68
CA ALA A 840 10.69 -1.01 -23.01
C ALA A 840 10.70 0.52 -23.17
N ALA A 841 9.75 1.23 -22.55
CA ALA A 841 9.65 2.68 -22.60
C ALA A 841 10.84 3.40 -21.92
N THR A 842 11.58 2.72 -21.02
CA THR A 842 12.81 3.29 -20.43
C THR A 842 14.01 3.22 -21.38
N GLY A 843 13.87 2.59 -22.55
CA GLY A 843 14.98 2.32 -23.47
C GLY A 843 15.54 0.90 -23.38
N ALA A 844 14.94 0.03 -22.56
CA ALA A 844 15.41 -1.34 -22.33
C ALA A 844 14.83 -2.37 -23.33
N TYR A 845 14.89 -2.08 -24.64
CA TYR A 845 14.21 -2.90 -25.66
C TYR A 845 14.85 -4.28 -25.85
N ALA A 846 16.19 -4.40 -25.85
CA ALA A 846 16.87 -5.69 -26.00
C ALA A 846 16.69 -6.55 -24.75
N THR A 847 16.75 -5.96 -23.56
CA THR A 847 16.48 -6.65 -22.29
C THR A 847 15.06 -7.19 -22.26
N THR A 848 14.08 -6.35 -22.61
CA THR A 848 12.66 -6.75 -22.66
C THR A 848 12.43 -7.83 -23.71
N TRP A 849 13.07 -7.74 -24.88
CA TRP A 849 13.00 -8.78 -25.90
C TRP A 849 13.59 -10.11 -25.41
N ALA A 850 14.77 -10.11 -24.79
CA ALA A 850 15.42 -11.33 -24.28
C ALA A 850 14.53 -12.10 -23.29
N VAL A 851 13.82 -11.38 -22.41
CA VAL A 851 12.83 -11.98 -21.48
C VAL A 851 11.60 -12.50 -22.25
N LEU A 852 11.02 -11.69 -23.14
CA LEU A 852 9.80 -12.06 -23.88
C LEU A 852 10.03 -13.23 -24.85
N ALA A 853 11.20 -13.34 -25.49
CA ALA A 853 11.51 -14.39 -26.45
C ALA A 853 11.36 -15.80 -25.82
N GLN A 854 11.85 -15.97 -24.58
CA GLN A 854 11.70 -17.22 -23.84
C GLN A 854 10.28 -17.42 -23.30
N ALA A 855 9.60 -16.35 -22.87
CA ALA A 855 8.22 -16.45 -22.40
C ALA A 855 7.23 -16.82 -23.52
N LEU A 856 7.45 -16.33 -24.75
CA LEU A 856 6.57 -16.54 -25.90
C LEU A 856 6.65 -17.95 -26.48
N THR A 857 7.81 -18.61 -26.40
CA THR A 857 8.06 -19.93 -27.01
C THR A 857 7.02 -20.99 -26.58
N PRO A 858 6.83 -21.29 -25.27
CA PRO A 858 5.83 -22.26 -24.84
C PRO A 858 4.38 -21.78 -25.04
N LEU A 859 4.12 -20.47 -24.99
CA LEU A 859 2.78 -19.90 -25.24
C LEU A 859 2.35 -20.13 -26.69
N LEU A 860 3.28 -19.97 -27.65
CA LEU A 860 3.04 -20.19 -29.07
C LEU A 860 2.96 -21.69 -29.40
N ALA A 861 3.84 -22.51 -28.80
CA ALA A 861 3.80 -23.97 -28.93
C ALA A 861 2.49 -24.59 -28.42
N ALA A 862 1.91 -24.05 -27.35
CA ALA A 862 0.57 -24.43 -26.85
C ALA A 862 -0.59 -23.89 -27.73
N GLY A 863 -0.29 -23.40 -28.94
CA GLY A 863 -1.26 -22.95 -29.90
C GLY A 863 -1.65 -21.47 -29.79
N GLY A 864 -1.14 -20.69 -28.82
CA GLY A 864 -1.27 -19.22 -28.70
C GLY A 864 -2.68 -18.64 -28.50
N ALA A 865 -3.72 -19.28 -29.06
CA ALA A 865 -5.13 -18.90 -29.00
C ALA A 865 -5.81 -19.34 -27.69
N ALA A 866 -5.19 -20.28 -26.96
CA ALA A 866 -5.67 -20.78 -25.68
C ALA A 866 -5.57 -19.73 -24.55
N VAL A 867 -4.69 -18.73 -24.68
CA VAL A 867 -4.45 -17.70 -23.67
C VAL A 867 -4.87 -16.32 -24.20
N ARG A 868 -5.93 -15.74 -23.65
CA ARG A 868 -6.37 -14.37 -23.99
C ARG A 868 -5.27 -13.36 -23.62
N GLY A 869 -4.84 -12.56 -24.60
CA GLY A 869 -3.86 -11.48 -24.40
C GLY A 869 -2.48 -11.74 -25.01
N THR A 870 -2.22 -12.93 -25.57
CA THR A 870 -0.96 -13.24 -26.29
C THR A 870 -0.66 -12.24 -27.41
N GLY A 871 -1.69 -11.74 -28.10
CA GLY A 871 -1.53 -10.71 -29.13
C GLY A 871 -1.08 -9.34 -28.62
N GLU A 872 -1.25 -9.03 -27.33
CA GLU A 872 -0.67 -7.82 -26.72
C GLU A 872 0.82 -8.03 -26.42
N LEU A 873 1.22 -9.20 -25.91
CA LEU A 873 2.63 -9.54 -25.68
C LEU A 873 3.44 -9.57 -26.99
N LEU A 874 2.88 -10.16 -28.06
CA LEU A 874 3.49 -10.16 -29.39
C LEU A 874 3.66 -8.75 -29.95
N ALA A 875 2.76 -7.83 -29.64
CA ALA A 875 2.88 -6.44 -30.09
C ALA A 875 4.09 -5.76 -29.44
N VAL A 876 4.25 -5.93 -28.11
CA VAL A 876 5.41 -5.38 -27.38
C VAL A 876 6.71 -6.01 -27.86
N ALA A 877 6.71 -7.33 -28.06
CA ALA A 877 7.89 -8.03 -28.59
C ALA A 877 8.28 -7.53 -30.00
N ALA A 878 7.30 -7.30 -30.88
CA ALA A 878 7.56 -6.72 -32.19
C ALA A 878 8.13 -5.30 -32.08
N ASP A 879 7.55 -4.45 -31.21
CA ASP A 879 8.05 -3.10 -30.95
C ASP A 879 9.52 -3.15 -30.44
N CYS A 880 9.86 -4.08 -29.56
CA CYS A 880 11.22 -4.25 -29.06
C CYS A 880 12.20 -4.66 -30.17
N VAL A 881 11.87 -5.69 -30.95
CA VAL A 881 12.74 -6.17 -32.04
C VAL A 881 12.97 -5.09 -33.10
N GLU A 882 11.92 -4.35 -33.49
CA GLU A 882 12.01 -3.27 -34.46
C GLU A 882 12.93 -2.13 -33.98
N ARG A 883 12.95 -1.86 -32.66
CA ARG A 883 13.78 -0.80 -32.07
C ARG A 883 15.23 -1.24 -31.85
N CYS A 884 15.42 -2.46 -31.34
CA CYS A 884 16.76 -2.94 -30.98
C CYS A 884 17.50 -3.62 -32.14
N GLY A 885 16.82 -3.85 -33.28
CA GLY A 885 17.40 -4.54 -34.43
C GLY A 885 17.86 -5.96 -34.12
N ALA A 886 17.19 -6.64 -33.17
CA ALA A 886 17.65 -7.95 -32.72
C ALA A 886 17.57 -9.00 -33.85
N CYS A 887 18.69 -9.67 -34.11
CA CYS A 887 18.80 -10.79 -35.04
C CYS A 887 19.00 -12.07 -34.23
N GLY A 888 18.16 -13.08 -34.44
CA GLY A 888 18.23 -14.32 -33.68
C GLY A 888 17.17 -15.34 -34.08
N PRO A 889 17.25 -16.58 -33.56
CA PRO A 889 16.27 -17.60 -33.86
C PRO A 889 14.88 -17.16 -33.40
N ALA A 890 13.91 -17.24 -34.30
CA ALA A 890 12.52 -16.93 -33.97
C ALA A 890 12.00 -17.88 -32.86
N PRO A 891 11.18 -17.38 -31.90
CA PRO A 891 10.50 -18.24 -30.93
C PRO A 891 9.77 -19.39 -31.61
N ALA A 892 9.89 -20.62 -31.08
CA ALA A 892 9.24 -21.78 -31.67
C ALA A 892 7.71 -21.58 -31.71
N GLY A 893 7.07 -22.00 -32.81
CA GLY A 893 5.64 -21.77 -33.06
C GLY A 893 5.29 -20.39 -33.64
N LEU A 894 6.24 -19.43 -33.76
CA LEU A 894 5.97 -18.13 -34.39
C LEU A 894 5.60 -18.26 -35.87
N ALA A 895 6.30 -19.13 -36.62
CA ALA A 895 6.03 -19.35 -38.04
C ALA A 895 4.62 -19.91 -38.28
N GLU A 896 4.21 -20.88 -37.46
CA GLU A 896 2.87 -21.46 -37.48
C GLU A 896 1.80 -20.43 -37.12
N ALA A 897 2.02 -19.64 -36.06
CA ALA A 897 1.11 -18.57 -35.66
C ALA A 897 0.94 -17.50 -36.75
N ALA A 898 2.01 -17.17 -37.48
CA ALA A 898 1.99 -16.23 -38.59
C ALA A 898 1.34 -16.80 -39.86
N ALA A 899 1.42 -18.10 -40.09
CA ALA A 899 0.85 -18.82 -41.23
C ALA A 899 -0.67 -19.06 -41.13
N ARG A 900 -1.27 -18.90 -39.94
CA ARG A 900 -2.72 -19.04 -39.74
C ARG A 900 -3.52 -18.08 -40.64
N SER A 901 -4.64 -18.59 -41.15
CA SER A 901 -5.65 -17.79 -41.83
C SER A 901 -6.40 -16.92 -40.81
N GLY A 902 -6.73 -15.68 -41.21
CA GLY A 902 -7.46 -14.72 -40.38
C GLY A 902 -6.71 -13.41 -40.08
N SER A 903 -7.41 -12.48 -39.44
CA SER A 903 -6.98 -11.10 -39.13
C SER A 903 -6.94 -10.80 -37.63
N SER A 904 -6.89 -11.83 -36.79
CA SER A 904 -6.82 -11.65 -35.33
C SER A 904 -5.56 -10.88 -34.94
N GLN A 905 -5.62 -10.14 -33.82
CA GLN A 905 -4.47 -9.38 -33.33
C GLN A 905 -3.24 -10.28 -33.13
N LEU A 906 -3.43 -11.52 -32.67
CA LEU A 906 -2.36 -12.51 -32.55
C LEU A 906 -1.68 -12.78 -33.90
N VAL A 907 -2.45 -13.09 -34.95
CA VAL A 907 -1.90 -13.41 -36.27
C VAL A 907 -1.20 -12.20 -36.88
N ARG A 908 -1.79 -11.00 -36.77
CA ARG A 908 -1.19 -9.75 -37.28
C ARG A 908 0.15 -9.44 -36.59
N GLN A 909 0.19 -9.51 -35.27
CA GLN A 909 1.42 -9.22 -34.51
C GLN A 909 2.46 -10.33 -34.66
N ALA A 910 2.06 -11.60 -34.84
CA ALA A 910 2.97 -12.69 -35.17
C ALA A 910 3.66 -12.47 -36.54
N ARG A 911 2.91 -12.04 -37.56
CA ARG A 911 3.48 -11.68 -38.87
C ARG A 911 4.42 -10.48 -38.75
N ARG A 912 4.05 -9.46 -37.97
CA ARG A 912 4.88 -8.28 -37.71
C ARG A 912 6.21 -8.66 -37.04
N LEU A 913 6.17 -9.42 -35.96
CA LEU A 913 7.37 -9.89 -35.26
C LEU A 913 8.26 -10.74 -36.18
N ARG A 914 7.66 -11.66 -36.96
CA ARG A 914 8.42 -12.46 -37.94
C ARG A 914 9.12 -11.58 -38.97
N ALA A 915 8.41 -10.59 -39.52
CA ALA A 915 8.98 -9.66 -40.49
C ALA A 915 10.13 -8.84 -39.89
N ALA A 916 9.99 -8.34 -38.66
CA ALA A 916 11.02 -7.57 -37.96
C ALA A 916 12.31 -8.38 -37.72
N LEU A 917 12.17 -9.66 -37.34
CA LEU A 917 13.32 -10.58 -37.15
C LEU A 917 14.03 -10.92 -38.46
N THR A 918 13.32 -10.90 -39.60
CA THR A 918 13.89 -11.17 -40.94
C THR A 918 14.35 -9.92 -41.69
N ALA A 919 13.93 -8.73 -41.27
CA ALA A 919 14.30 -7.47 -41.91
C ALA A 919 15.62 -6.89 -41.38
N SER A 920 16.03 -7.32 -40.18
CA SER A 920 17.28 -6.90 -39.54
C SER A 920 18.49 -7.80 -39.89
N SER A 921 18.26 -8.91 -40.61
CA SER A 921 19.27 -9.89 -41.02
C SER A 921 19.99 -9.54 -42.31
#